data_AF-A0A2A2FH91-F1
#
_entry.id   AF-A0A2A2FH91-F1
#
_cell.length_a   1.000
_cell.length_b   1.000
_cell.length_c   1.000
_cell.angle_alpha   90.00
_cell.angle_beta   90.00
_cell.angle_gamma   90.00
#
_symmetry.space_group_name_H-M   'P 1'
#
loop_
_entity.id
_entity.type
_entity.pdbx_description
1 polymer ?
#
loop_
_entity_poly.entity_id
_entity_poly.type
_entity_poly.pdbx_seq_one_letter_code
_entity_poly.pdbx_strand_id
1 'polypeptide(L)'
;MVDMNRRGLMRASVAAALGASVAGVASAEEVPESDTPGAPSVQGDLKRLSTTAFGAEVTGPFVFEDGSLLYSLQHPDQSNPGKFGRAAVGYFSGFQFEFDGRNDDFPEVGVPDTEEKQRKVRSEVGDYEILFQGREPIQNGSESLGVCQTPDGTSLNEIGGGFGTSPDCNQFVPTNAEGTEGYLFTNWEGYPGCITRVPISQDDSGEWSADTGSDEALNLPNTEAFRDIGGTRVNCYGDLSPWETMISSEEDYGHPAVSLKHTPSDLLEADGGEGILGARHFWNRPNPTEATDAINAYADDGDIAESWYPQGGWALGGIELLAYYLGAERSDGEDGSSTDPIGDVYPNPYRYGYHVDIRDPAADEPTPIKYWVMGRAAWEAPDIQGDRRTVYGCSDGDSKGIYKFVADEPIDEYDDTDDVAGTLFAPKITNDAASVEDAGERNSPAQTPLDVEWIPLGSATNGEVASWIAEYDDVTQIEYITEHTEYSEDELGTDVAIGEAIKEADLEVIENGNQNYVTVEEIVEWASQYEENGPDGVDEELRRVPFVETRAAAKEIGASIEFNKAEGVDSVDDSEPGDFVYFGISEFNDALADDEGDVQMDRVDGGVVYRAELEPDYNVSTLEPVITGPDFTDTPEDADDALRNIDNVYTMRDGRVLCCEDGFGGPARSYPNDGLYVFQPHVRLDVSSVAVGQGNAVEAEVVARNVPEGLAGGEFTVSVADPEVVGITSASYPDEVGLSEPPTISGDGETASFRFADIDDAMEPADTDFTLATVTLTGRGAGVTDIDTEGALDDDDGEPVEVEARSGLAITGPANIGSGGNPPTDPDGDGYYEDVNGNGRVDYADVELLFRNLESDSVTSNARAFDFNQNDRLDFDDVVSLYAEVN
;
A
#
# COMPACT_ATOMS: atom_id res chain seq x y z
N MET A 1 15.63 -35.45 35.60
CA MET A 1 15.53 -36.73 34.86
C MET A 1 14.06 -37.13 34.81
N VAL A 2 13.34 -36.41 33.94
CA VAL A 2 11.99 -36.70 33.43
C VAL A 2 12.10 -36.23 31.99
N ASP A 3 11.87 -37.16 31.06
CA ASP A 3 11.93 -36.96 29.60
C ASP A 3 11.10 -35.76 29.16
N MET A 4 11.76 -34.75 28.59
CA MET A 4 11.13 -33.77 27.71
C MET A 4 11.18 -34.35 26.29
N ASN A 5 10.10 -35.02 25.89
CA ASN A 5 9.95 -35.56 24.54
C ASN A 5 9.63 -34.42 23.56
N ARG A 6 10.22 -34.54 22.35
CA ARG A 6 10.13 -33.76 21.10
C ARG A 6 8.73 -33.28 20.61
N ARG A 7 7.67 -33.39 21.39
CA ARG A 7 6.29 -32.97 21.03
C ARG A 7 5.89 -31.57 21.53
N GLY A 8 6.76 -30.88 22.26
CA GLY A 8 6.49 -29.54 22.78
C GLY A 8 7.01 -28.38 21.92
N LEU A 9 7.84 -28.66 20.90
CA LEU A 9 8.48 -27.63 20.07
C LEU A 9 7.65 -27.24 18.82
N MET A 10 6.76 -28.13 18.33
CA MET A 10 5.97 -27.91 17.10
C MET A 10 4.66 -27.13 17.30
N ARG A 11 4.44 -26.51 18.46
CA ARG A 11 3.20 -25.76 18.76
C ARG A 11 3.40 -24.27 19.02
N ALA A 12 4.64 -23.79 18.96
CA ALA A 12 4.99 -22.40 19.23
C ALA A 12 5.70 -21.73 18.04
N SER A 13 5.68 -22.37 16.86
CA SER A 13 6.55 -22.01 15.73
C SER A 13 5.84 -21.34 14.54
N VAL A 14 4.54 -21.04 14.64
CA VAL A 14 3.80 -20.38 13.53
C VAL A 14 3.27 -19.03 14.00
N ALA A 15 2.51 -18.97 15.10
CA ALA A 15 2.03 -17.70 15.70
C ALA A 15 3.14 -16.85 16.39
N ALA A 16 4.39 -17.29 16.34
CA ALA A 16 5.54 -16.50 16.79
C ALA A 16 6.50 -16.16 15.63
N ALA A 17 6.12 -16.51 14.39
CA ALA A 17 6.90 -16.20 13.20
C ALA A 17 6.40 -14.91 12.50
N LEU A 18 5.12 -14.57 12.64
CA LEU A 18 4.56 -13.30 12.16
C LEU A 18 4.81 -12.15 13.17
N GLY A 19 4.64 -12.40 14.48
CA GLY A 19 4.85 -11.40 15.54
C GLY A 19 6.19 -11.39 16.26
N ALA A 20 7.26 -11.89 15.63
CA ALA A 20 8.61 -11.78 16.19
C ALA A 20 9.46 -10.84 15.33
N SER A 21 9.28 -9.54 15.54
CA SER A 21 10.43 -8.64 15.60
C SER A 21 11.44 -9.31 16.53
N VAL A 22 12.47 -9.88 15.92
CA VAL A 22 13.42 -10.75 16.58
C VAL A 22 14.13 -9.90 17.63
N ALA A 23 13.92 -10.21 18.91
CA ALA A 23 14.60 -9.63 20.07
C ALA A 23 16.12 -9.93 20.12
N GLY A 24 16.79 -9.82 18.98
CA GLY A 24 18.19 -10.16 18.77
C GLY A 24 18.87 -9.39 17.64
N VAL A 25 18.19 -8.48 16.93
CA VAL A 25 18.89 -7.49 16.10
C VAL A 25 19.33 -6.38 17.05
N ALA A 26 20.63 -6.07 17.08
CA ALA A 26 21.11 -4.87 17.74
C ALA A 26 20.66 -3.66 16.91
N SER A 27 19.42 -3.22 17.09
CA SER A 27 18.95 -1.92 16.61
C SER A 27 19.71 -0.80 17.34
N ALA A 28 19.73 0.39 16.74
CA ALA A 28 20.13 1.63 17.39
C ALA A 28 19.44 1.77 18.78
N GLU A 29 19.93 2.63 19.67
CA GLU A 29 19.30 2.83 21.00
C GLU A 29 17.79 3.11 20.83
N GLU A 30 16.93 2.11 21.10
CA GLU A 30 15.48 2.27 21.03
C GLU A 30 15.05 3.50 21.82
N VAL A 31 14.26 4.37 21.20
CA VAL A 31 13.67 5.50 21.91
C VAL A 31 12.81 4.97 23.05
N PRO A 32 13.04 5.42 24.30
CA PRO A 32 12.30 4.93 25.44
C PRO A 32 10.80 5.13 25.27
N GLU A 33 10.01 4.15 25.71
CA GLU A 33 8.56 4.31 25.85
C GLU A 33 8.21 5.61 26.60
N SER A 34 7.28 6.38 26.03
CA SER A 34 6.75 7.62 26.58
C SER A 34 5.24 7.70 26.39
N ASP A 35 4.60 8.53 27.23
CA ASP A 35 3.21 8.97 27.07
C ASP A 35 3.19 9.98 25.91
N THR A 36 2.82 9.50 24.72
CA THR A 36 2.91 10.23 23.46
C THR A 36 1.75 11.21 23.32
N PRO A 37 2.01 12.52 23.15
CA PRO A 37 0.95 13.52 23.14
C PRO A 37 -0.12 13.26 22.06
N GLY A 38 -1.36 13.02 22.49
CA GLY A 38 -2.48 12.80 21.57
C GLY A 38 -2.67 11.36 21.12
N ALA A 39 -1.89 10.41 21.62
CA ALA A 39 -2.18 8.98 21.50
C ALA A 39 -2.96 8.48 22.74
N PRO A 40 -3.91 7.53 22.59
CA PRO A 40 -4.60 7.22 21.34
C PRO A 40 -5.55 8.37 20.92
N SER A 41 -5.85 8.51 19.63
CA SER A 41 -6.84 9.47 19.12
C SER A 41 -7.53 9.01 17.83
N VAL A 42 -8.69 9.61 17.56
CA VAL A 42 -9.51 9.40 16.36
C VAL A 42 -10.04 10.77 15.90
N GLN A 43 -9.82 11.13 14.64
CA GLN A 43 -10.38 12.30 13.96
C GLN A 43 -11.66 11.88 13.20
N GLY A 44 -12.70 11.54 13.96
CA GLY A 44 -13.97 11.00 13.47
C GLY A 44 -14.66 10.18 14.55
N ASP A 45 -15.46 9.19 14.17
CA ASP A 45 -16.02 8.18 15.08
C ASP A 45 -15.46 6.80 14.75
N LEU A 46 -15.05 6.04 15.77
CA LEU A 46 -14.54 4.69 15.60
C LEU A 46 -15.35 3.74 16.48
N LYS A 47 -15.89 2.67 15.89
CA LYS A 47 -16.78 1.75 16.60
C LYS A 47 -16.43 0.30 16.36
N ARG A 48 -16.30 -0.49 17.43
CA ARG A 48 -16.03 -1.94 17.33
C ARG A 48 -17.26 -2.70 16.85
N LEU A 49 -17.20 -3.27 15.65
CA LEU A 49 -18.25 -4.11 15.09
C LEU A 49 -18.14 -5.56 15.57
N SER A 50 -16.92 -6.11 15.57
CA SER A 50 -16.69 -7.52 15.93
C SER A 50 -15.39 -7.74 16.70
N THR A 51 -15.29 -8.89 17.39
CA THR A 51 -14.01 -9.45 17.86
C THR A 51 -13.85 -10.88 17.36
N THR A 52 -12.63 -11.28 17.02
CA THR A 52 -12.30 -12.63 16.54
C THR A 52 -12.43 -13.70 17.61
N ALA A 53 -12.25 -14.96 17.22
CA ALA A 53 -11.96 -16.02 18.18
C ALA A 53 -10.48 -16.00 18.60
N PHE A 54 -10.17 -16.49 19.80
CA PHE A 54 -8.83 -16.40 20.37
C PHE A 54 -7.74 -16.94 19.45
N GLY A 55 -6.69 -16.14 19.26
CA GLY A 55 -5.55 -16.45 18.42
C GLY A 55 -5.86 -16.42 16.93
N ALA A 56 -6.96 -15.78 16.52
CA ALA A 56 -7.20 -15.44 15.12
C ALA A 56 -7.19 -13.93 14.94
N GLU A 57 -6.72 -13.53 13.77
CA GLU A 57 -6.72 -12.16 13.27
C GLU A 57 -7.99 -11.90 12.46
N VAL A 58 -8.30 -10.62 12.22
CA VAL A 58 -9.35 -10.22 11.28
C VAL A 58 -8.67 -9.91 9.97
N THR A 59 -8.88 -10.71 8.94
CA THR A 59 -8.25 -10.44 7.65
C THR A 59 -9.23 -10.51 6.48
N GLY A 60 -8.89 -9.86 5.37
CA GLY A 60 -9.66 -9.86 4.13
C GLY A 60 -11.14 -9.52 4.33
N PRO A 61 -11.49 -8.37 4.96
CA PRO A 61 -12.87 -7.91 4.98
C PRO A 61 -13.38 -7.70 3.55
N PHE A 62 -14.65 -7.97 3.31
CA PHE A 62 -15.31 -7.62 2.05
C PHE A 62 -16.77 -7.27 2.30
N VAL A 63 -17.24 -6.20 1.67
CA VAL A 63 -18.63 -5.74 1.76
C VAL A 63 -19.30 -5.91 0.41
N PHE A 64 -20.35 -6.73 0.35
CA PHE A 64 -21.11 -6.93 -0.88
C PHE A 64 -21.92 -5.68 -1.25
N GLU A 65 -22.35 -5.57 -2.51
CA GLU A 65 -23.21 -4.46 -2.98
C GLU A 65 -24.49 -4.25 -2.14
N ASP A 66 -24.97 -5.32 -1.50
CA ASP A 66 -26.16 -5.31 -0.64
C ASP A 66 -25.88 -4.97 0.83
N GLY A 67 -24.61 -4.73 1.19
CA GLY A 67 -24.15 -4.37 2.53
C GLY A 67 -23.77 -5.55 3.40
N SER A 68 -23.93 -6.79 2.93
CA SER A 68 -23.48 -7.98 3.67
C SER A 68 -21.97 -7.90 3.90
N LEU A 69 -21.51 -8.29 5.08
CA LEU A 69 -20.09 -8.28 5.45
C LEU A 69 -19.55 -9.70 5.61
N LEU A 70 -18.36 -9.96 5.05
CA LEU A 70 -17.54 -11.13 5.36
C LEU A 70 -16.13 -10.74 5.81
N TYR A 71 -15.46 -11.67 6.48
CA TYR A 71 -14.00 -11.64 6.68
C TYR A 71 -13.45 -13.05 6.95
N SER A 72 -12.14 -13.19 6.85
CA SER A 72 -11.35 -14.37 7.21
C SER A 72 -11.02 -14.46 8.70
N LEU A 73 -11.26 -15.64 9.28
CA LEU A 73 -10.76 -16.02 10.60
C LEU A 73 -9.38 -16.67 10.42
N GLN A 74 -8.33 -15.85 10.46
CA GLN A 74 -6.96 -16.28 10.20
C GLN A 74 -6.41 -17.14 11.35
N HIS A 75 -5.85 -18.32 11.05
CA HIS A 75 -5.16 -19.28 11.96
C HIS A 75 -5.63 -19.42 13.44
N PRO A 76 -6.95 -19.51 13.74
CA PRO A 76 -7.47 -19.57 15.11
C PRO A 76 -6.87 -20.68 15.97
N ASP A 77 -6.77 -20.43 17.28
CA ASP A 77 -6.34 -21.45 18.23
C ASP A 77 -7.27 -22.68 18.14
N GLN A 78 -6.68 -23.83 17.84
CA GLN A 78 -7.39 -25.10 17.64
C GLN A 78 -8.18 -25.59 18.86
N SER A 79 -7.94 -25.01 20.05
CA SER A 79 -8.69 -25.30 21.27
C SER A 79 -10.01 -24.53 21.38
N ASN A 80 -10.28 -23.57 20.48
CA ASN A 80 -11.56 -22.89 20.39
C ASN A 80 -12.70 -23.89 20.09
N PRO A 81 -13.90 -23.67 20.66
CA PRO A 81 -15.02 -24.58 20.52
C PRO A 81 -15.65 -24.54 19.13
N GLY A 82 -16.01 -25.71 18.61
CA GLY A 82 -16.86 -25.82 17.43
C GLY A 82 -16.20 -25.30 16.17
N LYS A 83 -16.90 -24.39 15.46
CA LYS A 83 -16.47 -23.84 14.16
C LYS A 83 -15.27 -22.90 14.25
N PHE A 84 -15.00 -22.34 15.42
CA PHE A 84 -13.96 -21.32 15.65
C PHE A 84 -12.56 -21.87 15.95
N GLY A 85 -12.36 -23.19 15.95
CA GLY A 85 -11.04 -23.81 16.13
C GLY A 85 -10.34 -24.19 14.83
N ARG A 86 -10.84 -23.66 13.71
CA ARG A 86 -10.32 -23.94 12.36
C ARG A 86 -10.47 -22.69 11.51
N ALA A 87 -9.42 -22.39 10.77
CA ALA A 87 -9.37 -21.29 9.83
C ALA A 87 -10.52 -21.37 8.82
N ALA A 88 -11.15 -20.24 8.57
CA ALA A 88 -12.40 -20.19 7.82
C ALA A 88 -12.66 -18.80 7.24
N VAL A 89 -13.46 -18.75 6.19
CA VAL A 89 -14.09 -17.51 5.71
C VAL A 89 -15.55 -17.55 6.14
N GLY A 90 -16.05 -16.46 6.71
CA GLY A 90 -17.41 -16.37 7.20
C GLY A 90 -18.00 -14.98 7.05
N TYR A 91 -19.34 -14.91 7.06
CA TYR A 91 -20.13 -13.71 6.86
C TYR A 91 -21.10 -13.48 8.01
N PHE A 92 -21.53 -12.22 8.21
CA PHE A 92 -22.49 -11.85 9.25
C PHE A 92 -23.94 -12.02 8.77
N SER A 93 -24.47 -13.24 8.92
CA SER A 93 -25.85 -13.59 8.56
C SER A 93 -26.86 -12.68 9.26
N GLY A 94 -27.75 -12.06 8.48
CA GLY A 94 -28.80 -11.16 8.97
C GLY A 94 -28.33 -9.74 9.31
N PHE A 95 -27.14 -9.33 8.87
CA PHE A 95 -26.63 -7.96 8.96
C PHE A 95 -26.23 -7.44 7.59
N GLN A 96 -26.57 -6.19 7.32
CA GLN A 96 -26.20 -5.43 6.12
C GLN A 96 -25.91 -3.98 6.55
N PHE A 97 -24.85 -3.38 6.03
CA PHE A 97 -24.61 -1.94 6.14
C PHE A 97 -25.68 -1.16 5.37
N GLU A 98 -26.15 -0.04 5.93
CA GLU A 98 -27.19 0.79 5.29
C GLU A 98 -26.62 1.75 4.22
N PHE A 99 -25.29 1.94 4.22
CA PHE A 99 -24.54 2.84 3.34
C PHE A 99 -24.94 4.32 3.41
N ASP A 100 -25.24 4.79 4.61
CA ASP A 100 -25.57 6.18 4.93
C ASP A 100 -24.37 6.93 5.55
N GLY A 101 -23.18 6.33 5.56
CA GLY A 101 -21.99 6.94 6.16
C GLY A 101 -21.98 6.93 7.69
N ARG A 102 -22.90 6.22 8.38
CA ARG A 102 -23.03 6.25 9.84
C ARG A 102 -22.72 4.93 10.52
N ASN A 103 -22.16 5.01 11.72
CA ASN A 103 -21.95 3.86 12.59
C ASN A 103 -23.17 3.46 13.45
N ASP A 104 -24.40 3.89 13.14
CA ASP A 104 -25.60 3.57 13.97
C ASP A 104 -26.44 2.38 13.48
N ASP A 105 -26.10 1.82 12.31
CA ASP A 105 -26.60 0.56 11.77
C ASP A 105 -26.22 -0.67 12.63
N PHE A 106 -25.18 -0.57 13.47
CA PHE A 106 -24.85 -1.58 14.48
C PHE A 106 -24.56 -0.99 15.87
N PRO A 107 -24.96 -1.64 16.98
CA PRO A 107 -24.42 -1.35 18.31
C PRO A 107 -22.98 -1.88 18.47
N GLU A 108 -22.17 -1.17 19.24
CA GLU A 108 -20.78 -1.57 19.50
C GLU A 108 -20.72 -2.85 20.35
N VAL A 109 -19.86 -3.79 19.95
CA VAL A 109 -19.61 -4.99 20.73
C VAL A 109 -18.65 -4.70 21.88
N GLY A 110 -19.11 -4.93 23.12
CA GLY A 110 -18.27 -4.75 24.29
C GLY A 110 -17.14 -5.79 24.37
N VAL A 111 -16.02 -5.43 25.01
CA VAL A 111 -14.80 -6.24 25.10
C VAL A 111 -15.02 -7.69 25.60
N PRO A 112 -14.23 -8.67 25.12
CA PRO A 112 -14.32 -10.06 25.53
C PRO A 112 -13.60 -10.29 26.88
N ASP A 113 -14.20 -9.80 27.96
CA ASP A 113 -13.70 -9.84 29.35
C ASP A 113 -13.64 -11.25 30.02
N THR A 114 -13.93 -12.32 29.28
CA THR A 114 -13.91 -13.70 29.79
C THR A 114 -13.43 -14.68 28.73
N GLU A 115 -12.74 -15.75 29.13
CA GLU A 115 -12.30 -16.82 28.20
C GLU A 115 -13.46 -17.39 27.35
N GLU A 116 -14.69 -17.43 27.86
CA GLU A 116 -15.85 -17.89 27.07
C GLU A 116 -16.19 -16.91 25.93
N LYS A 117 -16.07 -15.60 26.18
CA LYS A 117 -16.25 -14.58 25.14
C LYS A 117 -15.10 -14.59 24.15
N GLN A 118 -13.86 -14.74 24.62
CA GLN A 118 -12.64 -14.70 23.80
C GLN A 118 -12.56 -15.85 22.79
N ARG A 119 -13.22 -16.99 23.04
CA ARG A 119 -13.07 -18.21 22.22
C ARG A 119 -14.02 -18.32 21.03
N LYS A 120 -14.68 -17.23 20.63
CA LYS A 120 -15.63 -17.22 19.51
C LYS A 120 -15.62 -15.84 18.85
N VAL A 121 -15.96 -15.80 17.57
CA VAL A 121 -16.32 -14.53 16.94
C VAL A 121 -17.54 -13.95 17.65
N ARG A 122 -17.51 -12.65 17.91
CA ARG A 122 -18.61 -11.92 18.55
C ARG A 122 -18.94 -10.67 17.74
N SER A 123 -20.22 -10.40 17.62
CA SER A 123 -20.79 -9.10 17.28
C SER A 123 -22.12 -8.97 18.02
N GLU A 124 -22.66 -7.75 18.07
CA GLU A 124 -24.03 -7.49 18.52
C GLU A 124 -25.00 -7.42 17.32
N VAL A 125 -24.49 -7.58 16.08
CA VAL A 125 -25.25 -7.75 14.84
C VAL A 125 -24.87 -9.03 14.12
N GLY A 126 -25.88 -9.64 13.49
CA GLY A 126 -25.73 -10.88 12.74
C GLY A 126 -25.18 -12.08 13.53
N ASP A 127 -25.21 -13.25 12.90
CA ASP A 127 -24.49 -14.44 13.35
C ASP A 127 -23.34 -14.70 12.37
N TYR A 128 -22.09 -14.79 12.85
CA TYR A 128 -20.94 -15.12 11.99
C TYR A 128 -21.05 -16.57 11.51
N GLU A 129 -21.47 -16.78 10.26
CA GLU A 129 -21.68 -18.07 9.62
C GLU A 129 -20.56 -18.40 8.64
N ILE A 130 -20.11 -19.66 8.68
CA ILE A 130 -18.96 -20.11 7.90
C ILE A 130 -19.41 -20.45 6.48
N LEU A 131 -18.78 -19.83 5.49
CA LEU A 131 -18.92 -20.18 4.08
C LEU A 131 -18.13 -21.46 3.78
N PHE A 132 -16.84 -21.46 4.11
CA PHE A 132 -15.96 -22.62 3.97
C PHE A 132 -14.78 -22.56 4.94
N GLN A 133 -14.08 -23.69 5.08
CA GLN A 133 -12.92 -23.79 5.97
C GLN A 133 -11.66 -24.31 5.27
N GLY A 134 -10.51 -23.86 5.76
CA GLY A 134 -9.21 -24.30 5.25
C GLY A 134 -9.05 -25.81 5.38
N ARG A 135 -8.53 -26.46 4.34
CA ARG A 135 -8.40 -27.92 4.17
C ARG A 135 -9.70 -28.69 3.96
N GLU A 136 -10.81 -28.03 3.64
CA GLU A 136 -12.00 -28.77 3.19
C GLU A 136 -11.72 -29.49 1.87
N PRO A 137 -12.27 -30.70 1.66
CA PRO A 137 -12.03 -31.44 0.44
C PRO A 137 -12.72 -30.74 -0.74
N ILE A 138 -11.95 -30.45 -1.78
CA ILE A 138 -12.44 -29.92 -3.07
C ILE A 138 -12.06 -30.91 -4.19
N GLN A 139 -12.49 -30.66 -5.43
CA GLN A 139 -12.14 -31.50 -6.58
C GLN A 139 -12.44 -32.99 -6.32
N ASN A 140 -13.63 -33.30 -5.81
CA ASN A 140 -14.04 -34.64 -5.42
C ASN A 140 -13.10 -35.34 -4.40
N GLY A 141 -12.37 -34.55 -3.60
CA GLY A 141 -11.45 -34.99 -2.56
C GLY A 141 -10.04 -35.35 -3.04
N SER A 142 -9.66 -35.00 -4.27
CA SER A 142 -8.25 -35.06 -4.70
C SER A 142 -7.42 -33.93 -4.12
N GLU A 143 -8.06 -32.82 -3.75
CA GLU A 143 -7.41 -31.63 -3.22
C GLU A 143 -8.03 -31.19 -1.89
N SER A 144 -7.32 -30.31 -1.18
CA SER A 144 -7.79 -29.66 0.04
C SER A 144 -7.66 -28.15 -0.16
N LEU A 145 -8.72 -27.41 0.19
CA LEU A 145 -8.78 -25.95 0.03
C LEU A 145 -7.62 -25.26 0.77
N GLY A 146 -6.92 -24.34 0.10
CA GLY A 146 -5.77 -23.63 0.64
C GLY A 146 -4.49 -24.49 0.74
N VAL A 147 -4.41 -25.61 0.02
CA VAL A 147 -3.26 -26.54 0.05
C VAL A 147 -2.79 -26.87 -1.35
N CYS A 148 -1.64 -26.32 -1.74
CA CYS A 148 -1.00 -26.62 -3.02
C CYS A 148 -0.52 -28.08 -3.09
N GLN A 149 -0.31 -28.56 -4.31
CA GLN A 149 0.20 -29.89 -4.62
C GLN A 149 1.41 -29.80 -5.56
N THR A 150 2.27 -30.81 -5.55
CA THR A 150 3.29 -31.03 -6.58
C THR A 150 2.63 -31.43 -7.92
N PRO A 151 3.36 -31.38 -9.05
CA PRO A 151 2.79 -31.71 -10.36
C PRO A 151 2.28 -33.16 -10.49
N ASP A 152 2.74 -34.07 -9.63
CA ASP A 152 2.26 -35.45 -9.56
C ASP A 152 1.04 -35.67 -8.64
N GLY A 153 0.50 -34.58 -8.06
CA GLY A 153 -0.66 -34.58 -7.18
C GLY A 153 -0.35 -34.87 -5.72
N THR A 154 0.91 -34.84 -5.31
CA THR A 154 1.28 -34.99 -3.89
C THR A 154 0.98 -33.71 -3.13
N SER A 155 0.15 -33.79 -2.09
CA SER A 155 -0.17 -32.65 -1.23
C SER A 155 1.06 -32.14 -0.49
N LEU A 156 1.27 -30.81 -0.46
CA LEU A 156 2.42 -30.25 0.24
C LEU A 156 2.37 -30.50 1.77
N ASN A 157 1.17 -30.69 2.34
CA ASN A 157 1.02 -31.12 3.74
C ASN A 157 1.52 -32.56 4.00
N GLU A 158 1.74 -33.38 2.96
CA GLU A 158 2.32 -34.73 3.11
C GLU A 158 3.85 -34.71 3.14
N ILE A 159 4.47 -33.65 2.62
CA ILE A 159 5.92 -33.55 2.49
C ILE A 159 6.59 -32.65 3.53
N GLY A 160 5.81 -31.85 4.27
CA GLY A 160 6.30 -31.02 5.37
C GLY A 160 5.46 -29.77 5.69
N GLY A 161 4.44 -29.47 4.88
CA GLY A 161 3.63 -28.27 4.98
C GLY A 161 2.64 -28.18 6.15
N GLY A 162 2.32 -26.95 6.53
CA GLY A 162 1.27 -26.58 7.47
C GLY A 162 0.11 -25.80 6.83
N PHE A 163 -0.10 -25.92 5.52
CA PHE A 163 -0.96 -25.06 4.69
C PHE A 163 -2.45 -25.16 5.00
N GLY A 164 -3.24 -24.18 4.52
CA GLY A 164 -4.70 -24.12 4.67
C GLY A 164 -5.14 -23.68 6.07
N THR A 165 -4.36 -22.83 6.72
CA THR A 165 -4.66 -22.27 8.06
C THR A 165 -4.72 -20.76 8.10
N SER A 166 -4.25 -20.05 7.09
CA SER A 166 -4.17 -18.59 7.11
C SER A 166 -4.90 -18.01 5.90
N PRO A 167 -6.25 -18.11 5.83
CA PRO A 167 -7.02 -17.42 4.80
C PRO A 167 -6.92 -15.92 5.02
N ASP A 168 -6.68 -15.17 3.95
CA ASP A 168 -6.47 -13.73 4.01
C ASP A 168 -7.48 -12.98 3.14
N CYS A 169 -7.03 -12.03 2.32
CA CYS A 169 -7.80 -11.23 1.36
C CYS A 169 -8.91 -12.04 0.72
N ASN A 170 -10.12 -11.46 0.70
CA ASN A 170 -11.28 -12.00 0.02
C ASN A 170 -11.79 -10.99 -1.01
N GLN A 171 -11.92 -11.39 -2.27
CA GLN A 171 -12.58 -10.56 -3.29
C GLN A 171 -13.67 -11.34 -4.01
N PHE A 172 -14.85 -10.75 -4.14
CA PHE A 172 -15.99 -11.35 -4.81
C PHE A 172 -16.13 -10.81 -6.23
N VAL A 173 -16.11 -11.71 -7.21
CA VAL A 173 -16.39 -11.37 -8.61
C VAL A 173 -17.78 -11.88 -8.98
N PRO A 174 -18.76 -11.00 -9.24
CA PRO A 174 -20.11 -11.40 -9.59
C PRO A 174 -20.18 -12.06 -10.97
N THR A 175 -21.11 -13.01 -11.12
CA THR A 175 -21.41 -13.69 -12.40
C THR A 175 -22.81 -13.36 -12.93
N ASN A 176 -23.58 -12.61 -12.16
CA ASN A 176 -24.87 -12.05 -12.55
C ASN A 176 -24.96 -10.56 -12.21
N ALA A 177 -25.85 -9.85 -12.90
CA ALA A 177 -26.01 -8.41 -12.76
C ALA A 177 -26.62 -7.97 -11.42
N GLU A 178 -27.20 -8.91 -10.66
CA GLU A 178 -27.73 -8.63 -9.33
C GLU A 178 -26.69 -8.84 -8.22
N GLY A 179 -25.47 -9.28 -8.54
CA GLY A 179 -24.42 -9.51 -7.53
C GLY A 179 -24.74 -10.63 -6.53
N THR A 180 -25.66 -11.55 -6.87
CA THR A 180 -26.13 -12.60 -5.97
C THR A 180 -25.53 -13.98 -6.22
N GLU A 181 -24.75 -14.18 -7.29
CA GLU A 181 -23.97 -15.38 -7.52
C GLU A 181 -22.63 -15.02 -8.18
N GLY A 182 -21.56 -15.70 -7.79
CA GLY A 182 -20.23 -15.41 -8.31
C GLY A 182 -19.13 -16.26 -7.68
N TYR A 183 -17.90 -15.79 -7.81
CA TYR A 183 -16.72 -16.46 -7.29
C TYR A 183 -16.10 -15.63 -6.18
N LEU A 184 -15.91 -16.23 -5.01
CA LEU A 184 -15.07 -15.67 -3.96
C LEU A 184 -13.64 -16.16 -4.15
N PHE A 185 -12.74 -15.22 -4.40
CA PHE A 185 -11.31 -15.45 -4.38
C PHE A 185 -10.80 -15.22 -2.96
N THR A 186 -9.96 -16.12 -2.47
CA THR A 186 -9.40 -16.03 -1.12
C THR A 186 -7.91 -16.35 -1.17
N ASN A 187 -7.10 -15.44 -0.65
CA ASN A 187 -5.68 -15.67 -0.43
C ASN A 187 -5.46 -16.63 0.74
N TRP A 188 -4.38 -17.41 0.69
CA TRP A 188 -3.93 -18.21 1.80
C TRP A 188 -2.43 -18.05 1.96
N GLU A 189 -2.03 -17.47 3.08
CA GLU A 189 -0.63 -17.28 3.37
C GLU A 189 0.08 -18.62 3.58
N GLY A 190 1.23 -18.73 2.93
CA GLY A 190 2.05 -19.92 2.96
C GLY A 190 3.26 -19.82 2.03
N TYR A 191 4.17 -20.77 2.20
CA TYR A 191 5.40 -20.89 1.45
C TYR A 191 5.48 -22.31 0.83
N PRO A 192 4.95 -22.57 -0.38
CA PRO A 192 4.37 -21.62 -1.34
C PRO A 192 2.97 -21.10 -0.95
N GLY A 193 2.60 -19.95 -1.53
CA GLY A 193 1.29 -19.32 -1.31
C GLY A 193 0.17 -20.07 -2.04
N CYS A 194 -1.08 -19.81 -1.64
CA CYS A 194 -2.25 -20.34 -2.34
C CYS A 194 -3.29 -19.24 -2.57
N ILE A 195 -3.98 -19.30 -3.70
CA ILE A 195 -5.18 -18.52 -3.96
C ILE A 195 -6.28 -19.50 -4.32
N THR A 196 -7.43 -19.41 -3.66
CA THR A 196 -8.58 -20.27 -3.95
C THR A 196 -9.68 -19.50 -4.62
N ARG A 197 -10.42 -20.16 -5.52
CA ARG A 197 -11.67 -19.67 -6.08
C ARG A 197 -12.80 -20.59 -5.63
N VAL A 198 -13.82 -20.06 -4.97
CA VAL A 198 -14.98 -20.82 -4.49
C VAL A 198 -16.28 -20.20 -5.00
N PRO A 199 -17.16 -20.95 -5.67
CA PRO A 199 -18.46 -20.43 -6.06
C PRO A 199 -19.31 -20.13 -4.83
N ILE A 200 -19.90 -18.95 -4.76
CA ILE A 200 -20.85 -18.56 -3.71
C ILE A 200 -22.13 -18.00 -4.33
N SER A 201 -23.25 -18.18 -3.62
CA SER A 201 -24.54 -17.63 -4.04
C SER A 201 -25.42 -17.26 -2.85
N GLN A 202 -26.22 -16.23 -3.04
CA GLN A 202 -27.20 -15.71 -2.12
C GLN A 202 -28.60 -16.27 -2.46
N ASP A 203 -29.34 -16.70 -1.45
CA ASP A 203 -30.73 -17.13 -1.62
C ASP A 203 -31.75 -15.98 -1.52
N ASP A 204 -33.03 -16.28 -1.80
CA ASP A 204 -34.12 -15.30 -1.72
C ASP A 204 -34.32 -14.67 -0.32
N SER A 205 -33.68 -15.21 0.73
CA SER A 205 -33.68 -14.63 2.08
C SER A 205 -32.46 -13.77 2.41
N GLY A 206 -31.52 -13.61 1.48
CA GLY A 206 -30.29 -12.86 1.67
C GLY A 206 -29.15 -13.69 2.27
N GLU A 207 -29.32 -15.00 2.40
CA GLU A 207 -28.30 -15.87 3.02
C GLU A 207 -27.30 -16.38 1.99
N TRP A 208 -26.01 -16.25 2.30
CA TRP A 208 -24.91 -16.69 1.45
C TRP A 208 -24.53 -18.15 1.71
N SER A 209 -24.15 -18.86 0.64
CA SER A 209 -23.66 -20.23 0.71
C SER A 209 -22.57 -20.50 -0.31
N ALA A 210 -21.61 -21.35 0.04
CA ALA A 210 -20.51 -21.76 -0.82
C ALA A 210 -20.69 -23.18 -1.37
N ASP A 211 -20.28 -23.41 -2.63
CA ASP A 211 -20.27 -24.74 -3.27
C ASP A 211 -18.85 -25.30 -3.42
N THR A 212 -18.20 -25.62 -2.30
CA THR A 212 -16.89 -26.28 -2.25
C THR A 212 -16.88 -27.70 -2.83
N GLY A 213 -18.06 -28.31 -3.02
CA GLY A 213 -18.23 -29.64 -3.60
C GLY A 213 -18.28 -29.66 -5.12
N SER A 214 -18.37 -28.49 -5.76
CA SER A 214 -18.33 -28.33 -7.22
C SER A 214 -16.94 -28.61 -7.78
N ASP A 215 -16.87 -28.88 -9.08
CA ASP A 215 -15.60 -28.95 -9.82
C ASP A 215 -15.04 -27.54 -10.12
N GLU A 216 -15.78 -26.46 -9.76
CA GLU A 216 -15.37 -25.06 -9.96
C GLU A 216 -14.60 -24.48 -8.76
N ALA A 217 -14.65 -25.15 -7.60
CA ALA A 217 -13.84 -24.82 -6.44
C ALA A 217 -12.39 -25.27 -6.66
N LEU A 218 -11.45 -24.32 -6.72
CA LEU A 218 -10.07 -24.54 -7.15
C LEU A 218 -9.06 -23.97 -6.15
N ASN A 219 -7.91 -24.63 -6.03
CA ASN A 219 -6.66 -23.98 -5.66
C ASN A 219 -6.00 -23.53 -6.98
N LEU A 220 -5.99 -22.24 -7.27
CA LEU A 220 -5.49 -21.74 -8.55
C LEU A 220 -4.01 -22.09 -8.80
N PRO A 221 -3.11 -22.08 -7.79
CA PRO A 221 -1.73 -22.52 -7.99
C PRO A 221 -1.57 -23.99 -8.40
N ASN A 222 -2.60 -24.83 -8.29
CA ASN A 222 -2.49 -26.20 -8.78
C ASN A 222 -2.62 -26.32 -10.32
N THR A 223 -3.07 -25.26 -10.99
CA THR A 223 -3.23 -25.18 -12.46
C THR A 223 -1.89 -25.10 -13.20
N GLU A 224 -1.89 -25.36 -14.52
CA GLU A 224 -0.67 -25.26 -15.34
C GLU A 224 -0.29 -23.78 -15.51
N ALA A 225 -1.27 -22.90 -15.75
CA ALA A 225 -1.04 -21.47 -15.94
C ALA A 225 -0.33 -20.80 -14.75
N PHE A 226 -0.69 -21.15 -13.51
CA PHE A 226 0.02 -20.63 -12.33
C PHE A 226 1.42 -21.23 -12.17
N ARG A 227 1.64 -22.50 -12.52
CA ARG A 227 2.99 -23.09 -12.44
C ARG A 227 3.94 -22.49 -13.46
N ASP A 228 3.44 -22.16 -14.65
CA ASP A 228 4.23 -21.54 -15.73
C ASP A 228 4.82 -20.18 -15.33
N ILE A 229 4.17 -19.45 -14.40
CA ILE A 229 4.70 -18.19 -13.84
C ILE A 229 5.48 -18.38 -12.53
N GLY A 230 5.80 -19.62 -12.14
CA GLY A 230 6.54 -19.94 -10.91
C GLY A 230 5.67 -20.15 -9.67
N GLY A 231 4.34 -20.16 -9.81
CA GLY A 231 3.39 -20.16 -8.71
C GLY A 231 3.36 -18.84 -7.97
N THR A 232 2.99 -18.92 -6.69
CA THR A 232 2.86 -17.74 -5.83
C THR A 232 3.47 -17.98 -4.46
N ARG A 233 3.74 -16.91 -3.72
CA ARG A 233 4.43 -16.92 -2.43
C ARG A 233 3.76 -15.96 -1.46
N VAL A 234 3.34 -16.45 -0.29
CA VAL A 234 2.77 -15.64 0.81
C VAL A 234 1.69 -14.69 0.32
N ASN A 235 0.60 -15.24 -0.20
CA ASN A 235 -0.53 -14.41 -0.61
C ASN A 235 -1.17 -13.82 0.64
N CYS A 236 -0.96 -12.53 0.86
CA CYS A 236 -1.48 -11.80 2.02
C CYS A 236 -2.73 -11.00 1.62
N TYR A 237 -2.73 -9.67 1.77
CA TYR A 237 -3.79 -8.80 1.29
C TYR A 237 -3.95 -8.79 -0.25
N GLY A 238 -4.80 -7.90 -0.73
CA GLY A 238 -5.15 -7.77 -2.15
C GLY A 238 -6.34 -6.84 -2.34
N ASP A 239 -6.68 -6.59 -3.59
CA ASP A 239 -7.66 -5.60 -3.99
C ASP A 239 -8.54 -6.12 -5.14
N LEU A 240 -9.73 -5.54 -5.30
CA LEU A 240 -10.59 -5.76 -6.46
C LEU A 240 -10.37 -4.61 -7.44
N SER A 241 -9.77 -4.91 -8.59
CA SER A 241 -9.49 -3.88 -9.58
C SER A 241 -10.76 -3.21 -10.13
N PRO A 242 -10.67 -1.98 -10.69
CA PRO A 242 -11.73 -1.34 -11.46
C PRO A 242 -12.15 -2.08 -12.75
N TRP A 243 -11.53 -3.22 -13.06
CA TRP A 243 -11.94 -4.13 -14.15
C TRP A 243 -12.43 -5.49 -13.63
N GLU A 244 -12.88 -5.52 -12.37
CA GLU A 244 -13.54 -6.65 -11.70
C GLU A 244 -12.68 -7.92 -11.64
N THR A 245 -11.38 -7.77 -11.38
CA THR A 245 -10.48 -8.90 -11.13
C THR A 245 -9.84 -8.83 -9.76
N MET A 246 -9.74 -9.99 -9.10
CA MET A 246 -8.96 -10.14 -7.88
C MET A 246 -7.47 -9.90 -8.20
N ILE A 247 -6.85 -9.04 -7.42
CA ILE A 247 -5.41 -8.81 -7.41
C ILE A 247 -4.88 -9.20 -6.03
N SER A 248 -4.07 -10.25 -5.99
CA SER A 248 -3.42 -10.73 -4.76
C SER A 248 -2.02 -10.15 -4.63
N SER A 249 -1.55 -9.86 -3.42
CA SER A 249 -0.16 -9.47 -3.19
C SER A 249 0.68 -10.62 -2.64
N GLU A 250 1.92 -10.72 -3.11
CA GLU A 250 2.93 -11.61 -2.55
C GLU A 250 3.81 -10.89 -1.53
N GLU A 251 3.70 -11.30 -0.28
CA GLU A 251 4.46 -10.76 0.84
C GLU A 251 5.81 -11.51 1.02
N ASP A 252 6.69 -11.42 0.02
CA ASP A 252 7.98 -12.12 0.06
C ASP A 252 9.05 -11.43 0.93
N TYR A 253 9.02 -11.69 2.23
CA TYR A 253 10.01 -11.16 3.19
C TYR A 253 11.48 -11.56 2.92
N GLY A 254 11.73 -12.57 2.09
CA GLY A 254 13.08 -13.01 1.72
C GLY A 254 13.81 -12.06 0.76
N HIS A 255 13.15 -11.00 0.28
CA HIS A 255 13.67 -10.06 -0.71
C HIS A 255 14.84 -9.14 -0.32
N PRO A 256 15.12 -8.78 0.95
CA PRO A 256 16.13 -7.75 1.25
C PRO A 256 17.56 -8.10 0.79
N ALA A 257 18.18 -7.18 0.06
CA ALA A 257 19.62 -7.17 -0.23
C ALA A 257 20.45 -6.72 0.98
N VAL A 258 19.97 -5.68 1.66
CA VAL A 258 20.61 -5.06 2.82
C VAL A 258 19.62 -4.94 3.97
N SER A 259 20.10 -5.13 5.20
CA SER A 259 19.30 -5.19 6.43
C SER A 259 18.98 -3.79 6.98
N LEU A 260 17.79 -3.63 7.56
CA LEU A 260 17.33 -2.44 8.31
C LEU A 260 17.52 -1.14 7.55
N LYS A 261 18.29 -0.15 8.02
CA LYS A 261 18.52 1.13 7.34
C LYS A 261 19.74 1.14 6.42
N HIS A 262 20.52 0.07 6.37
CA HIS A 262 21.71 0.02 5.52
C HIS A 262 21.38 0.23 4.04
N THR A 263 22.33 0.82 3.33
CA THR A 263 22.35 1.02 1.88
C THR A 263 23.28 0.00 1.20
N PRO A 264 23.07 -0.28 -0.09
CA PRO A 264 24.05 -0.99 -0.92
C PRO A 264 25.48 -0.41 -0.82
N SER A 265 25.64 0.92 -0.81
CA SER A 265 26.95 1.57 -0.62
C SER A 265 27.62 1.21 0.72
N ASP A 266 26.88 1.10 1.83
CA ASP A 266 27.45 0.72 3.13
C ASP A 266 28.17 -0.63 3.08
N LEU A 267 27.65 -1.59 2.29
CA LEU A 267 28.29 -2.89 2.11
C LEU A 267 29.64 -2.77 1.40
N LEU A 268 29.75 -1.92 0.37
CA LEU A 268 31.00 -1.72 -0.38
C LEU A 268 32.06 -0.96 0.42
N GLU A 269 31.65 -0.18 1.42
CA GLU A 269 32.55 0.55 2.30
C GLU A 269 33.03 -0.28 3.51
N ALA A 270 32.29 -1.34 3.86
CA ALA A 270 32.58 -2.23 4.98
C ALA A 270 33.71 -3.25 4.69
N ASP A 271 34.27 -3.83 5.75
CA ASP A 271 35.27 -4.93 5.69
C ASP A 271 34.56 -6.29 5.80
N GLY A 272 33.52 -6.49 4.97
CA GLY A 272 32.61 -7.65 4.96
C GLY A 272 31.14 -7.29 5.22
N GLY A 273 30.22 -8.21 4.88
CA GLY A 273 28.77 -8.00 4.96
C GLY A 273 28.09 -8.41 6.27
N GLU A 274 28.85 -8.65 7.33
CA GLU A 274 28.32 -9.01 8.66
C GLU A 274 27.36 -7.91 9.18
N GLY A 275 26.12 -8.28 9.51
CA GLY A 275 25.08 -7.34 9.96
C GLY A 275 24.46 -6.46 8.87
N ILE A 276 25.07 -6.37 7.68
CA ILE A 276 24.60 -5.56 6.56
C ILE A 276 23.77 -6.39 5.57
N LEU A 277 24.18 -7.62 5.25
CA LEU A 277 23.49 -8.44 4.25
C LEU A 277 22.08 -8.85 4.70
N GLY A 278 21.12 -8.80 3.78
CA GLY A 278 19.78 -9.33 3.94
C GLY A 278 19.64 -10.79 3.49
N ALA A 279 18.45 -11.37 3.67
CA ALA A 279 18.20 -12.79 3.44
C ALA A 279 18.34 -13.25 1.98
N ARG A 280 18.15 -12.37 0.98
CA ARG A 280 18.17 -12.75 -0.44
C ARG A 280 19.47 -13.48 -0.81
N HIS A 281 20.57 -13.13 -0.15
CA HIS A 281 21.90 -13.66 -0.41
C HIS A 281 22.00 -15.17 -0.17
N PHE A 282 21.09 -15.73 0.63
CA PHE A 282 21.06 -17.15 0.97
C PHE A 282 19.88 -17.89 0.33
N TRP A 283 19.18 -17.29 -0.65
CA TRP A 283 17.99 -17.86 -1.28
C TRP A 283 18.25 -19.25 -1.87
N ASN A 284 19.27 -19.39 -2.72
CA ASN A 284 19.67 -20.65 -3.35
C ASN A 284 20.74 -21.40 -2.55
N ARG A 285 20.92 -21.09 -1.27
CA ARG A 285 21.77 -21.90 -0.39
C ARG A 285 21.14 -23.30 -0.22
N PRO A 286 21.89 -24.41 -0.30
CA PRO A 286 21.38 -25.72 0.10
C PRO A 286 20.89 -25.71 1.55
N ASN A 287 19.66 -26.19 1.79
CA ASN A 287 18.98 -26.06 3.07
C ASN A 287 18.94 -24.59 3.57
N PRO A 288 18.25 -23.69 2.84
CA PRO A 288 18.37 -22.25 3.05
C PRO A 288 17.81 -21.79 4.41
N THR A 289 16.88 -22.54 5.01
CA THR A 289 16.35 -22.25 6.36
C THR A 289 17.39 -22.33 7.47
N GLU A 290 18.54 -22.96 7.26
CA GLU A 290 19.63 -23.07 8.24
C GLU A 290 20.67 -21.94 8.09
N ALA A 291 20.46 -20.96 7.20
CA ALA A 291 21.44 -19.89 6.96
C ALA A 291 21.80 -19.13 8.25
N THR A 292 20.80 -18.72 9.05
CA THR A 292 21.02 -18.03 10.33
C THR A 292 21.77 -18.90 11.34
N ASP A 293 21.42 -20.19 11.44
CA ASP A 293 22.10 -21.12 12.34
C ASP A 293 23.56 -21.38 11.90
N ALA A 294 23.83 -21.36 10.59
CA ALA A 294 25.17 -21.45 10.05
C ALA A 294 26.01 -20.20 10.38
N ILE A 295 25.46 -18.99 10.18
CA ILE A 295 26.10 -17.71 10.58
C ILE A 295 26.49 -17.76 12.07
N ASN A 296 25.57 -18.18 12.93
CA ASN A 296 25.83 -18.33 14.37
C ASN A 296 26.98 -19.29 14.65
N ALA A 297 27.03 -20.42 13.95
CA ALA A 297 28.10 -21.40 14.10
C ALA A 297 29.47 -20.87 13.63
N TYR A 298 29.51 -20.12 12.52
CA TYR A 298 30.75 -19.52 11.99
C TYR A 298 31.31 -18.46 12.94
N ALA A 299 30.45 -17.68 13.59
CA ALA A 299 30.86 -16.73 14.63
C ALA A 299 31.45 -17.44 15.86
N ASP A 300 30.79 -18.51 16.33
CA ASP A 300 31.26 -19.34 17.45
C ASP A 300 32.61 -20.02 17.16
N ASP A 301 32.83 -20.43 15.91
CA ASP A 301 34.09 -21.01 15.43
C ASP A 301 35.19 -19.96 15.19
N GLY A 302 34.81 -18.68 15.11
CA GLY A 302 35.70 -17.54 14.87
C GLY A 302 36.13 -17.36 13.41
N ASP A 303 35.31 -17.86 12.48
CA ASP A 303 35.49 -17.66 11.04
C ASP A 303 34.99 -16.26 10.60
N ILE A 304 34.00 -15.71 11.32
CA ILE A 304 33.47 -14.34 11.19
C ILE A 304 33.53 -13.64 12.55
N ALA A 305 33.43 -12.31 12.57
CA ALA A 305 33.67 -11.52 13.78
C ALA A 305 32.55 -11.68 14.81
N GLU A 306 31.29 -11.66 14.38
CA GLU A 306 30.14 -11.84 15.24
C GLU A 306 28.96 -12.53 14.56
N SER A 307 27.97 -12.93 15.36
CA SER A 307 26.71 -13.51 14.87
C SER A 307 25.72 -12.39 14.60
N TRP A 308 24.92 -12.53 13.54
CA TRP A 308 23.83 -11.61 13.23
C TRP A 308 22.65 -12.37 12.59
N TYR A 309 21.54 -11.65 12.43
CA TYR A 309 20.34 -12.14 11.77
C TYR A 309 20.18 -11.43 10.42
N PRO A 310 20.21 -12.14 9.27
CA PRO A 310 19.92 -11.51 7.98
C PRO A 310 18.43 -11.16 7.91
N GLN A 311 18.10 -9.89 7.65
CA GLN A 311 16.71 -9.43 7.58
C GLN A 311 15.90 -10.28 6.58
N GLY A 312 14.79 -10.87 7.03
CA GLY A 312 13.96 -11.78 6.24
C GLY A 312 14.39 -13.26 6.29
N GLY A 313 15.40 -13.62 7.09
CA GLY A 313 15.99 -14.97 7.08
C GLY A 313 15.02 -16.09 7.44
N TRP A 314 13.97 -15.79 8.20
CA TRP A 314 12.91 -16.75 8.55
C TRP A 314 12.09 -17.16 7.33
N ALA A 315 11.92 -16.25 6.36
CA ALA A 315 11.19 -16.49 5.12
C ALA A 315 11.98 -17.31 4.09
N LEU A 316 13.24 -17.65 4.37
CA LEU A 316 13.96 -18.68 3.61
C LEU A 316 13.36 -20.08 3.81
N GLY A 317 12.52 -20.24 4.84
CA GLY A 317 11.65 -21.40 5.00
C GLY A 317 10.74 -21.62 3.78
N GLY A 318 10.48 -22.88 3.44
CA GLY A 318 9.56 -23.24 2.36
C GLY A 318 10.09 -23.09 0.93
N ILE A 319 11.29 -22.53 0.70
CA ILE A 319 11.88 -22.43 -0.66
C ILE A 319 12.03 -23.82 -1.31
N GLU A 320 12.50 -24.83 -0.56
CA GLU A 320 12.59 -26.20 -1.09
C GLU A 320 11.21 -26.85 -1.29
N LEU A 321 10.21 -26.49 -0.47
CA LEU A 321 8.82 -26.93 -0.71
C LEU A 321 8.26 -26.33 -2.00
N LEU A 322 8.59 -25.07 -2.28
CA LEU A 322 8.26 -24.39 -3.52
C LEU A 322 8.99 -25.03 -4.71
N ALA A 323 10.26 -25.44 -4.58
CA ALA A 323 10.96 -26.24 -5.60
C ALA A 323 10.22 -27.55 -5.90
N TYR A 324 9.79 -28.30 -4.87
CA TYR A 324 9.00 -29.52 -5.06
C TYR A 324 7.63 -29.26 -5.69
N TYR A 325 6.98 -28.14 -5.33
CA TYR A 325 5.78 -27.68 -6.00
C TYR A 325 6.03 -27.41 -7.50
N LEU A 326 7.19 -26.87 -7.88
CA LEU A 326 7.56 -26.68 -9.29
C LEU A 326 8.00 -27.97 -9.99
N GLY A 327 8.22 -29.05 -9.23
CA GLY A 327 8.51 -30.38 -9.77
C GLY A 327 9.96 -30.85 -9.59
N ALA A 328 10.73 -30.20 -8.72
CA ALA A 328 12.08 -30.65 -8.35
C ALA A 328 12.06 -32.09 -7.80
N GLU A 329 13.10 -32.86 -8.13
CA GLU A 329 13.30 -34.18 -7.54
C GLU A 329 13.61 -34.07 -6.04
N ARG A 330 12.85 -34.81 -5.23
CA ARG A 330 13.06 -34.82 -3.78
C ARG A 330 14.28 -35.66 -3.41
N SER A 331 15.19 -35.07 -2.62
CA SER A 331 16.26 -35.82 -1.94
C SER A 331 15.76 -36.44 -0.63
N ASP A 332 16.05 -37.73 -0.40
CA ASP A 332 15.59 -38.49 0.78
C ASP A 332 16.45 -38.16 2.03
N GLY A 333 16.12 -37.07 2.74
CA GLY A 333 16.66 -36.78 4.08
C GLY A 333 15.88 -37.47 5.22
N GLU A 334 16.55 -37.91 6.31
CA GLU A 334 15.89 -38.63 7.43
C GLU A 334 14.86 -37.76 8.20
N ASP A 335 14.95 -36.43 8.12
CA ASP A 335 14.10 -35.48 8.85
C ASP A 335 13.52 -34.33 7.97
N GLY A 336 13.61 -34.44 6.64
CA GLY A 336 13.15 -33.39 5.71
C GLY A 336 14.17 -32.26 5.45
N SER A 337 15.30 -32.25 6.15
CA SER A 337 16.48 -31.42 5.81
C SER A 337 17.52 -32.27 5.08
N SER A 338 17.85 -31.87 3.87
CA SER A 338 18.92 -32.46 3.07
C SER A 338 19.91 -31.37 2.72
N THR A 339 21.21 -31.64 2.85
CA THR A 339 22.23 -30.77 2.27
C THR A 339 22.58 -31.18 0.85
N ASP A 340 21.96 -32.23 0.31
CA ASP A 340 22.14 -32.60 -1.10
C ASP A 340 21.47 -31.51 -1.96
N PRO A 341 22.24 -30.74 -2.75
CA PRO A 341 21.73 -29.59 -3.47
C PRO A 341 20.71 -30.00 -4.55
N ILE A 342 19.65 -29.22 -4.67
CA ILE A 342 18.68 -29.28 -5.77
C ILE A 342 19.32 -28.61 -6.98
N GLY A 343 19.60 -29.40 -8.02
CA GLY A 343 20.25 -28.96 -9.26
C GLY A 343 19.38 -29.11 -10.52
N ASP A 344 18.08 -29.38 -10.35
CA ASP A 344 17.12 -29.50 -11.46
C ASP A 344 16.18 -28.29 -11.55
N VAL A 345 15.03 -28.30 -10.88
CA VAL A 345 14.06 -27.19 -10.91
C VAL A 345 14.19 -26.43 -9.60
N TYR A 346 14.56 -25.15 -9.66
CA TYR A 346 14.70 -24.33 -8.46
C TYR A 346 13.98 -22.98 -8.63
N PRO A 347 13.28 -22.47 -7.60
CA PRO A 347 12.57 -21.21 -7.70
C PRO A 347 13.55 -20.04 -7.82
N ASN A 348 13.43 -19.28 -8.92
CA ASN A 348 14.13 -18.00 -9.11
C ASN A 348 13.54 -16.94 -8.16
N PRO A 349 14.33 -16.28 -7.29
CA PRO A 349 13.81 -15.30 -6.33
C PRO A 349 13.08 -14.13 -7.00
N TYR A 350 13.49 -13.75 -8.21
CA TYR A 350 12.88 -12.63 -8.93
C TYR A 350 11.52 -12.95 -9.56
N ARG A 351 11.03 -14.19 -9.42
CA ARG A 351 9.67 -14.59 -9.80
C ARG A 351 8.63 -14.35 -8.68
N TYR A 352 9.02 -13.82 -7.52
CA TYR A 352 8.15 -13.64 -6.35
C TYR A 352 8.24 -12.24 -5.75
N GLY A 353 7.19 -11.81 -5.06
CA GLY A 353 7.09 -10.50 -4.42
C GLY A 353 6.44 -9.46 -5.32
N TYR A 354 5.34 -9.83 -6.00
CA TYR A 354 4.58 -8.95 -6.91
C TYR A 354 3.08 -9.07 -6.69
N HIS A 355 2.32 -8.10 -7.20
CA HIS A 355 0.88 -8.22 -7.33
C HIS A 355 0.50 -9.19 -8.47
N VAL A 356 -0.46 -10.08 -8.21
CA VAL A 356 -0.92 -11.17 -9.07
C VAL A 356 -2.39 -10.94 -9.43
N ASP A 357 -2.66 -10.59 -10.68
CA ASP A 357 -4.00 -10.36 -11.21
C ASP A 357 -4.56 -11.62 -11.86
N ILE A 358 -5.79 -11.98 -11.49
CA ILE A 358 -6.48 -13.18 -11.94
C ILE A 358 -7.45 -12.81 -13.05
N ARG A 359 -6.92 -12.73 -14.28
CA ARG A 359 -7.68 -12.41 -15.49
C ARG A 359 -8.62 -13.54 -15.87
N ASP A 360 -9.71 -13.17 -16.55
CA ASP A 360 -10.83 -14.04 -16.90
C ASP A 360 -11.33 -14.86 -15.68
N PRO A 361 -11.74 -14.21 -14.57
CA PRO A 361 -11.97 -14.85 -13.27
C PRO A 361 -13.02 -15.97 -13.31
N ALA A 362 -13.97 -15.88 -14.25
CA ALA A 362 -15.04 -16.87 -14.46
C ALA A 362 -14.69 -17.98 -15.48
N ALA A 363 -13.50 -18.01 -16.07
CA ALA A 363 -13.08 -19.07 -16.99
C ALA A 363 -12.91 -20.42 -16.25
N ASP A 364 -12.97 -21.55 -16.97
CA ASP A 364 -12.72 -22.87 -16.38
C ASP A 364 -11.34 -22.92 -15.66
N GLU A 365 -10.33 -22.31 -16.28
CA GLU A 365 -8.99 -22.06 -15.73
C GLU A 365 -8.67 -20.56 -15.89
N PRO A 366 -8.73 -19.77 -14.80
CA PRO A 366 -8.36 -18.35 -14.83
C PRO A 366 -6.89 -18.14 -15.21
N THR A 367 -6.57 -16.99 -15.81
CA THR A 367 -5.22 -16.68 -16.29
C THR A 367 -4.53 -15.74 -15.29
N PRO A 368 -3.44 -16.16 -14.64
CA PRO A 368 -2.67 -15.27 -13.79
C PRO A 368 -1.72 -14.41 -14.61
N ILE A 369 -1.55 -13.16 -14.20
CA ILE A 369 -0.44 -12.30 -14.59
C ILE A 369 0.23 -11.76 -13.33
N LYS A 370 1.55 -11.51 -13.37
CA LYS A 370 2.21 -10.71 -12.35
C LYS A 370 2.61 -9.37 -12.95
N TYR A 371 2.38 -8.30 -12.20
CA TYR A 371 2.84 -6.96 -12.56
C TYR A 371 4.30 -6.78 -12.14
N TRP A 372 5.21 -7.42 -12.86
CA TRP A 372 6.66 -7.29 -12.67
C TRP A 372 7.13 -5.83 -12.70
N VAL A 373 6.48 -5.02 -13.55
CA VAL A 373 6.76 -3.59 -13.71
C VAL A 373 6.42 -2.75 -12.48
N MET A 374 5.59 -3.25 -11.55
CA MET A 374 5.29 -2.57 -10.29
C MET A 374 6.37 -2.79 -9.22
N GLY A 375 7.44 -3.52 -9.54
CA GLY A 375 8.56 -3.74 -8.64
C GLY A 375 8.36 -4.87 -7.65
N ARG A 376 9.48 -5.29 -7.04
CA ARG A 376 9.55 -6.42 -6.13
C ARG A 376 9.68 -5.99 -4.68
N ALA A 377 8.73 -6.37 -3.85
CA ALA A 377 8.77 -6.14 -2.41
C ALA A 377 8.08 -7.27 -1.62
N ALA A 378 8.04 -7.13 -0.30
CA ALA A 378 7.09 -7.88 0.52
C ALA A 378 5.77 -7.11 0.50
N TRP A 379 4.98 -7.29 -0.57
CA TRP A 379 3.76 -6.52 -0.78
C TRP A 379 2.65 -7.02 0.13
N GLU A 380 2.04 -6.08 0.86
CA GLU A 380 0.84 -6.33 1.64
C GLU A 380 -0.39 -5.96 0.80
N ALA A 381 -0.72 -4.67 0.71
CA ALA A 381 -1.87 -4.19 -0.03
C ALA A 381 -1.48 -3.44 -1.32
N PRO A 382 -2.13 -3.73 -2.47
CA PRO A 382 -2.27 -2.80 -3.58
C PRO A 382 -3.54 -1.94 -3.41
N ASP A 383 -3.55 -0.74 -3.98
CA ASP A 383 -4.77 0.07 -4.13
C ASP A 383 -4.74 0.77 -5.50
N ILE A 384 -5.61 0.32 -6.40
CA ILE A 384 -5.66 0.80 -7.79
C ILE A 384 -6.72 1.88 -7.92
N GLN A 385 -6.27 3.07 -8.28
CA GLN A 385 -7.13 4.25 -8.33
C GLN A 385 -8.09 4.24 -9.53
N GLY A 386 -9.14 5.06 -9.48
CA GLY A 386 -10.15 5.14 -10.53
C GLY A 386 -9.67 5.66 -11.90
N ASP A 387 -8.45 6.21 -12.01
CA ASP A 387 -7.79 6.47 -13.31
C ASP A 387 -7.31 5.19 -14.02
N ARG A 388 -7.32 4.06 -13.30
CA ARG A 388 -6.94 2.72 -13.75
C ARG A 388 -5.47 2.64 -14.16
N ARG A 389 -4.64 3.57 -13.65
CA ARG A 389 -3.22 3.73 -13.98
C ARG A 389 -2.37 3.83 -12.73
N THR A 390 -2.83 4.60 -11.76
CA THR A 390 -2.12 4.88 -10.51
C THR A 390 -2.40 3.76 -9.51
N VAL A 391 -1.33 3.24 -8.93
CA VAL A 391 -1.37 2.15 -7.95
C VAL A 391 -0.51 2.52 -6.77
N TYR A 392 -1.09 2.52 -5.57
CA TYR A 392 -0.34 2.58 -4.32
C TYR A 392 -0.05 1.17 -3.81
N GLY A 393 1.13 0.97 -3.24
CA GLY A 393 1.54 -0.32 -2.70
C GLY A 393 2.17 -0.16 -1.32
N CYS A 394 1.69 -0.93 -0.35
CA CYS A 394 2.25 -1.01 0.99
C CYS A 394 3.16 -2.26 1.10
N SER A 395 4.36 -2.10 1.69
CA SER A 395 5.27 -3.22 1.92
C SER A 395 5.52 -3.48 3.40
N ASP A 396 5.23 -4.70 3.84
CA ASP A 396 5.33 -5.11 5.23
C ASP A 396 6.76 -5.47 5.68
N GLY A 397 7.02 -5.17 6.95
CA GLY A 397 8.23 -5.45 7.70
C GLY A 397 8.96 -4.20 8.16
N ASP A 398 10.08 -4.45 8.82
CA ASP A 398 10.91 -3.39 9.41
C ASP A 398 11.73 -2.62 8.37
N SER A 399 11.72 -1.29 8.46
CA SER A 399 12.41 -0.38 7.54
C SER A 399 12.06 -0.66 6.06
N LYS A 400 10.78 -0.61 5.74
CA LYS A 400 10.20 -0.83 4.40
C LYS A 400 9.60 0.47 3.88
N GLY A 401 8.70 0.39 2.90
CA GLY A 401 8.17 1.58 2.26
C GLY A 401 6.76 1.39 1.76
N ILE A 402 6.08 2.52 1.61
CA ILE A 402 4.98 2.68 0.66
C ILE A 402 5.58 2.99 -0.71
N TYR A 403 4.92 2.62 -1.80
CA TYR A 403 5.37 2.86 -3.18
C TYR A 403 4.21 3.32 -4.04
N LYS A 404 4.53 3.91 -5.19
CA LYS A 404 3.55 4.31 -6.20
C LYS A 404 3.99 3.82 -7.56
N PHE A 405 3.08 3.29 -8.36
CA PHE A 405 3.29 3.00 -9.77
C PHE A 405 2.26 3.78 -10.60
N VAL A 406 2.69 4.32 -11.74
CA VAL A 406 1.78 5.01 -12.68
C VAL A 406 1.97 4.41 -14.07
N ALA A 407 0.91 3.78 -14.59
CA ALA A 407 0.89 3.23 -15.94
C ALA A 407 0.74 4.32 -17.02
N ASP A 408 1.38 4.12 -18.18
CA ASP A 408 1.32 5.06 -19.31
C ASP A 408 -0.10 5.14 -19.94
N GLU A 409 -0.83 4.03 -19.89
CA GLU A 409 -2.21 3.83 -20.35
C GLU A 409 -3.00 3.06 -19.29
N PRO A 410 -4.36 3.14 -19.26
CA PRO A 410 -5.16 2.33 -18.33
C PRO A 410 -4.80 0.85 -18.44
N ILE A 411 -4.57 0.20 -17.29
CA ILE A 411 -3.94 -1.14 -17.21
C ILE A 411 -4.77 -2.21 -17.95
N ASP A 412 -6.08 -2.09 -17.98
CA ASP A 412 -6.97 -3.02 -18.67
C ASP A 412 -7.21 -2.71 -20.15
N GLU A 413 -6.73 -1.56 -20.65
CA GLU A 413 -6.81 -1.21 -22.07
C GLU A 413 -5.69 -1.83 -22.92
N TYR A 414 -4.65 -2.38 -22.29
CA TYR A 414 -3.58 -3.11 -22.98
C TYR A 414 -4.12 -4.43 -23.56
N ASP A 415 -3.96 -4.62 -24.87
CA ASP A 415 -4.30 -5.87 -25.56
C ASP A 415 -3.39 -7.05 -25.12
N ASP A 416 -2.13 -6.75 -24.78
CA ASP A 416 -1.11 -7.68 -24.31
C ASP A 416 -0.56 -7.20 -22.97
N THR A 417 -0.61 -8.06 -21.95
CA THR A 417 -0.20 -7.70 -20.59
C THR A 417 1.32 -7.52 -20.47
N ASP A 418 2.10 -8.02 -21.43
CA ASP A 418 3.54 -7.74 -21.52
C ASP A 418 3.82 -6.28 -21.93
N ASP A 419 2.86 -5.63 -22.60
CA ASP A 419 3.00 -4.23 -23.07
C ASP A 419 2.66 -3.21 -21.97
N VAL A 420 2.12 -3.63 -20.81
CA VAL A 420 1.80 -2.74 -19.68
C VAL A 420 3.07 -1.99 -19.28
N ALA A 421 3.09 -0.68 -19.54
CA ALA A 421 4.23 0.20 -19.32
C ALA A 421 3.91 1.24 -18.25
N GLY A 422 4.93 1.68 -17.52
CA GLY A 422 4.78 2.76 -16.57
C GLY A 422 6.05 3.08 -15.82
N THR A 423 5.90 3.91 -14.79
CA THR A 423 6.99 4.39 -13.94
C THR A 423 6.75 3.98 -12.49
N LEU A 424 7.77 3.41 -11.86
CA LEU A 424 7.79 3.05 -10.45
C LEU A 424 8.38 4.21 -9.63
N PHE A 425 7.80 4.51 -8.47
CA PHE A 425 8.19 5.60 -7.59
C PHE A 425 8.37 5.12 -6.14
N ALA A 426 9.27 5.78 -5.43
CA ALA A 426 9.46 5.64 -3.98
C ALA A 426 9.23 6.99 -3.27
N PRO A 427 8.79 6.98 -2.01
CA PRO A 427 8.45 8.18 -1.27
C PRO A 427 9.70 8.86 -0.73
N LYS A 428 9.61 10.18 -0.59
CA LYS A 428 10.52 11.01 0.21
C LYS A 428 9.69 11.88 1.14
N ILE A 429 9.93 11.77 2.44
CA ILE A 429 9.32 12.65 3.42
C ILE A 429 10.16 13.93 3.50
N THR A 430 9.51 15.09 3.37
CA THR A 430 10.23 16.36 3.15
C THR A 430 9.95 17.44 4.18
N ASN A 431 8.93 17.29 5.02
CA ASN A 431 8.57 18.34 5.97
C ASN A 431 9.45 18.35 7.22
N ASP A 432 9.95 19.54 7.58
CA ASP A 432 10.76 19.79 8.77
C ASP A 432 10.16 19.21 10.07
N ALA A 433 8.83 19.09 10.15
CA ALA A 433 8.13 18.59 11.33
C ALA A 433 8.32 17.09 11.59
N ALA A 434 8.70 16.31 10.58
CA ALA A 434 8.97 14.88 10.71
C ALA A 434 10.38 14.58 11.25
N SER A 435 11.30 15.54 11.21
CA SER A 435 12.72 15.37 11.57
C SER A 435 13.09 16.08 12.88
N VAL A 436 13.87 15.42 13.74
CA VAL A 436 14.38 16.06 14.98
C VAL A 436 15.41 17.14 14.67
N GLU A 437 16.20 16.98 13.61
CA GLU A 437 17.22 17.97 13.23
C GLU A 437 16.59 19.32 12.92
N ASP A 438 15.44 19.31 12.24
CA ASP A 438 14.76 20.51 11.75
C ASP A 438 13.74 21.06 12.76
N ALA A 439 12.90 20.19 13.36
CA ALA A 439 11.92 20.60 14.37
C ALA A 439 12.56 20.98 15.72
N GLY A 440 13.72 20.39 16.05
CA GLY A 440 14.44 20.58 17.30
C GLY A 440 13.90 19.77 18.48
N GLU A 441 12.82 19.00 18.29
CA GLU A 441 12.26 18.00 19.19
C GLU A 441 11.56 16.90 18.38
N ARG A 442 11.27 15.76 19.01
CA ARG A 442 10.39 14.74 18.42
C ARG A 442 8.96 15.23 18.51
N ASN A 443 8.25 15.24 17.39
CA ASN A 443 6.83 15.56 17.35
C ASN A 443 6.00 14.28 17.46
N SER A 444 4.77 14.42 17.95
CA SER A 444 3.84 13.30 18.01
C SER A 444 3.30 12.94 16.63
N PRO A 445 3.26 11.65 16.25
CA PRO A 445 2.60 11.20 15.02
C PRO A 445 1.09 11.43 15.03
N ALA A 446 0.45 11.61 16.19
CA ALA A 446 -0.97 11.96 16.27
C ALA A 446 -1.30 13.38 15.79
N GLN A 447 -0.29 14.24 15.60
CA GLN A 447 -0.47 15.68 15.36
C GLN A 447 0.35 16.21 14.18
N THR A 448 1.07 15.33 13.50
CA THR A 448 2.06 15.70 12.50
C THR A 448 1.76 14.96 11.20
N PRO A 449 1.28 15.67 10.18
CA PRO A 449 1.22 15.13 8.83
C PRO A 449 2.61 14.85 8.28
N LEU A 450 2.71 13.95 7.31
CA LEU A 450 3.94 13.71 6.54
C LEU A 450 3.75 14.24 5.13
N ASP A 451 4.62 15.16 4.69
CA ASP A 451 4.61 15.63 3.30
C ASP A 451 5.45 14.67 2.44
N VAL A 452 4.87 14.19 1.35
CA VAL A 452 5.41 13.13 0.49
C VAL A 452 5.74 13.68 -0.89
N GLU A 453 7.00 13.57 -1.28
CA GLU A 453 7.44 13.69 -2.67
C GLU A 453 7.70 12.30 -3.27
N TRP A 454 7.24 12.05 -4.49
CA TRP A 454 7.43 10.76 -5.16
C TRP A 454 8.64 10.81 -6.12
N ILE A 455 9.70 10.09 -5.76
CA ILE A 455 10.93 10.00 -6.55
C ILE A 455 10.79 8.87 -7.58
N PRO A 456 10.92 9.14 -8.90
CA PRO A 456 10.89 8.09 -9.91
C PRO A 456 12.12 7.18 -9.79
N LEU A 457 11.90 5.87 -9.71
CA LEU A 457 12.96 4.87 -9.73
C LEU A 457 13.33 4.45 -11.16
N GLY A 458 12.35 4.40 -12.07
CA GLY A 458 12.58 4.06 -13.47
C GLY A 458 11.31 3.62 -14.20
N SER A 459 11.39 3.53 -15.53
CA SER A 459 10.29 3.14 -16.40
C SER A 459 10.63 1.92 -17.26
N ALA A 460 9.67 1.02 -17.41
CA ALA A 460 9.78 -0.20 -18.22
C ALA A 460 8.39 -0.71 -18.63
N THR A 461 8.39 -1.71 -19.50
CA THR A 461 7.23 -2.58 -19.77
C THR A 461 7.30 -3.84 -18.90
N ASN A 462 6.14 -4.42 -18.61
CA ASN A 462 6.03 -5.68 -17.88
C ASN A 462 6.81 -6.81 -18.58
N GLY A 463 6.80 -6.85 -19.91
CA GLY A 463 7.54 -7.80 -20.73
C GLY A 463 9.05 -7.61 -20.71
N GLU A 464 9.55 -6.37 -20.65
CA GLU A 464 10.99 -6.10 -20.42
C GLU A 464 11.43 -6.70 -19.08
N VAL A 465 10.71 -6.40 -18.00
CA VAL A 465 11.05 -6.93 -16.66
C VAL A 465 10.97 -8.45 -16.62
N ALA A 466 9.91 -9.05 -17.19
CA ALA A 466 9.79 -10.50 -17.31
C ALA A 466 10.98 -11.13 -18.05
N SER A 467 11.50 -10.46 -19.07
CA SER A 467 12.66 -10.92 -19.85
C SER A 467 13.96 -10.87 -19.05
N TRP A 468 14.16 -9.84 -18.22
CA TRP A 468 15.31 -9.74 -17.32
C TRP A 468 15.25 -10.80 -16.22
N ILE A 469 14.08 -11.03 -15.63
CA ILE A 469 13.87 -12.08 -14.62
C ILE A 469 14.23 -13.46 -15.19
N ALA A 470 13.86 -13.73 -16.44
CA ALA A 470 14.12 -15.02 -17.10
C ALA A 470 15.61 -15.36 -17.24
N GLU A 471 16.52 -14.38 -17.15
CA GLU A 471 17.97 -14.61 -17.17
C GLU A 471 18.45 -15.44 -15.96
N TYR A 472 17.66 -15.50 -14.89
CA TYR A 472 17.99 -16.16 -13.63
C TYR A 472 17.24 -17.49 -13.41
N ASP A 473 16.42 -17.94 -14.36
CA ASP A 473 15.56 -19.14 -14.20
C ASP A 473 16.35 -20.46 -14.09
N ASP A 474 17.59 -20.50 -14.60
CA ASP A 474 18.46 -21.67 -14.56
C ASP A 474 19.38 -21.69 -13.32
N VAL A 475 19.27 -20.71 -12.40
CA VAL A 475 20.08 -20.65 -11.17
C VAL A 475 19.53 -21.60 -10.11
N THR A 476 20.37 -22.53 -9.64
CA THR A 476 20.00 -23.53 -8.64
C THR A 476 20.88 -23.49 -7.39
N GLN A 477 20.72 -24.47 -6.50
CA GLN A 477 21.60 -24.62 -5.34
C GLN A 477 23.01 -25.09 -5.71
N ILE A 478 23.21 -25.61 -6.93
CA ILE A 478 24.54 -25.93 -7.47
C ILE A 478 25.32 -24.64 -7.74
N GLU A 479 24.71 -23.68 -8.43
CA GLU A 479 25.31 -22.38 -8.77
C GLU A 479 25.71 -21.59 -7.51
N TYR A 480 24.97 -21.73 -6.41
CA TYR A 480 25.35 -21.17 -5.12
C TYR A 480 26.74 -21.64 -4.68
N ILE A 481 27.04 -22.93 -4.84
CA ILE A 481 28.34 -23.47 -4.43
C ILE A 481 29.40 -23.15 -5.49
N THR A 482 29.10 -23.39 -6.77
CA THR A 482 30.12 -23.34 -7.82
C THR A 482 30.55 -21.93 -8.21
N GLU A 483 29.71 -20.91 -7.98
CA GLU A 483 30.08 -19.51 -8.23
C GLU A 483 30.90 -18.91 -7.07
N HIS A 484 30.70 -19.42 -5.85
CA HIS A 484 31.32 -18.90 -4.63
C HIS A 484 32.46 -19.80 -4.11
N THR A 485 32.87 -20.80 -4.89
CA THR A 485 34.00 -21.69 -4.56
C THR A 485 34.75 -22.10 -5.83
N GLU A 486 35.91 -22.74 -5.67
CA GLU A 486 36.68 -23.31 -6.78
C GLU A 486 36.19 -24.72 -7.20
N TYR A 487 35.14 -25.25 -6.55
CA TYR A 487 34.66 -26.60 -6.80
C TYR A 487 33.70 -26.65 -7.99
N SER A 488 33.80 -27.72 -8.79
CA SER A 488 32.79 -28.07 -9.79
C SER A 488 31.71 -29.00 -9.23
N GLU A 489 30.55 -29.05 -9.88
CA GLU A 489 29.43 -29.94 -9.51
C GLU A 489 29.88 -31.40 -9.33
N ASP A 490 30.73 -31.92 -10.24
CA ASP A 490 31.24 -33.30 -10.21
C ASP A 490 32.12 -33.60 -8.96
N GLU A 491 32.67 -32.57 -8.32
CA GLU A 491 33.53 -32.67 -7.12
C GLU A 491 32.71 -32.68 -5.82
N LEU A 492 31.45 -32.23 -5.86
CA LEU A 492 30.57 -32.16 -4.69
C LEU A 492 30.17 -33.56 -4.21
N GLY A 493 30.43 -33.83 -2.92
CA GLY A 493 30.18 -35.15 -2.31
C GLY A 493 31.17 -36.25 -2.74
N THR A 494 32.12 -35.94 -3.63
CA THR A 494 33.13 -36.88 -4.12
C THR A 494 34.54 -36.50 -3.65
N ASP A 495 34.99 -35.31 -4.03
CA ASP A 495 36.31 -34.76 -3.73
C ASP A 495 36.27 -33.77 -2.54
N VAL A 496 35.13 -33.10 -2.34
CA VAL A 496 34.83 -32.27 -1.15
C VAL A 496 33.52 -32.71 -0.50
N ALA A 497 33.43 -32.62 0.83
CA ALA A 497 32.16 -32.86 1.52
C ALA A 497 31.20 -31.69 1.24
N ILE A 498 29.93 -31.97 0.94
CA ILE A 498 28.97 -30.93 0.55
C ILE A 498 28.86 -29.83 1.62
N GLY A 499 28.78 -30.20 2.90
CA GLY A 499 28.76 -29.21 4.00
C GLY A 499 30.04 -28.39 4.15
N GLU A 500 31.20 -28.87 3.68
CA GLU A 500 32.44 -28.09 3.65
C GLU A 500 32.42 -27.09 2.48
N ALA A 501 31.91 -27.51 1.32
CA ALA A 501 31.71 -26.62 0.17
C ALA A 501 30.66 -25.52 0.45
N ILE A 502 29.55 -25.86 1.12
CA ILE A 502 28.55 -24.87 1.56
C ILE A 502 29.17 -23.86 2.53
N LYS A 503 29.97 -24.31 3.51
CA LYS A 503 30.64 -23.38 4.43
C LYS A 503 31.59 -22.43 3.70
N GLU A 504 32.34 -22.92 2.71
CA GLU A 504 33.24 -22.08 1.91
C GLU A 504 32.43 -21.05 1.09
N ALA A 505 31.34 -21.48 0.46
CA ALA A 505 30.42 -20.59 -0.27
C ALA A 505 29.76 -19.55 0.65
N ASP A 506 29.26 -19.96 1.82
CA ASP A 506 28.62 -19.06 2.78
C ASP A 506 29.58 -17.94 3.21
N LEU A 507 30.85 -18.26 3.48
CA LEU A 507 31.86 -17.27 3.89
C LEU A 507 32.19 -16.29 2.75
N GLU A 508 32.26 -16.76 1.51
CA GLU A 508 32.44 -15.90 0.34
C GLU A 508 31.23 -14.98 0.12
N VAL A 509 30.01 -15.51 0.26
CA VAL A 509 28.76 -14.73 0.17
C VAL A 509 28.66 -13.70 1.30
N ILE A 510 29.11 -14.04 2.51
CA ILE A 510 29.17 -13.09 3.63
C ILE A 510 30.15 -11.95 3.33
N GLU A 511 31.28 -12.25 2.70
CA GLU A 511 32.30 -11.24 2.39
C GLU A 511 31.89 -10.35 1.22
N ASN A 512 31.36 -10.94 0.13
CA ASN A 512 31.22 -10.26 -1.16
C ASN A 512 29.78 -10.25 -1.71
N GLY A 513 28.80 -10.77 -0.98
CA GLY A 513 27.44 -10.94 -1.47
C GLY A 513 27.31 -12.10 -2.46
N ASN A 514 26.07 -12.35 -2.90
CA ASN A 514 25.75 -13.48 -3.77
C ASN A 514 25.87 -13.03 -5.23
N GLN A 515 26.74 -13.68 -5.98
CA GLN A 515 27.12 -13.36 -7.35
C GLN A 515 26.21 -14.02 -8.40
N ASN A 516 25.21 -14.82 -7.99
CA ASN A 516 24.26 -15.43 -8.91
C ASN A 516 23.14 -14.47 -9.36
N TYR A 517 22.94 -13.36 -8.64
CA TYR A 517 21.87 -12.39 -8.84
C TYR A 517 22.44 -10.98 -9.02
N VAL A 518 21.57 -9.96 -9.15
CA VAL A 518 22.01 -8.56 -9.27
C VAL A 518 22.94 -8.21 -8.10
N THR A 519 24.17 -7.81 -8.40
CA THR A 519 25.18 -7.53 -7.37
C THR A 519 24.98 -6.16 -6.76
N VAL A 520 25.55 -5.94 -5.59
CA VAL A 520 25.48 -4.63 -4.93
C VAL A 520 26.24 -3.56 -5.72
N GLU A 521 27.33 -3.94 -6.40
CA GLU A 521 28.04 -3.05 -7.33
C GLU A 521 27.17 -2.62 -8.52
N GLU A 522 26.34 -3.51 -9.08
CA GLU A 522 25.39 -3.13 -10.13
C GLU A 522 24.36 -2.12 -9.60
N ILE A 523 23.89 -2.27 -8.37
CA ILE A 523 22.93 -1.32 -7.75
C ILE A 523 23.59 0.05 -7.52
N VAL A 524 24.81 0.09 -7.00
CA VAL A 524 25.54 1.35 -6.76
C VAL A 524 25.94 2.03 -8.08
N GLU A 525 26.29 1.26 -9.11
CA GLU A 525 26.53 1.80 -10.45
C GLU A 525 25.24 2.37 -11.05
N TRP A 526 24.11 1.67 -10.94
CA TRP A 526 22.80 2.18 -11.34
C TRP A 526 22.50 3.52 -10.67
N ALA A 527 22.67 3.61 -9.34
CA ALA A 527 22.40 4.82 -8.58
C ALA A 527 23.34 5.98 -8.97
N SER A 528 24.61 5.68 -9.26
CA SER A 528 25.57 6.68 -9.73
C SER A 528 25.16 7.26 -11.10
N GLN A 529 24.68 6.42 -12.02
CA GLN A 529 24.18 6.86 -13.32
C GLN A 529 22.86 7.62 -13.20
N TYR A 530 21.98 7.17 -12.30
CA TYR A 530 20.73 7.84 -11.94
C TYR A 530 20.98 9.25 -11.41
N GLU A 531 21.93 9.44 -10.47
CA GLU A 531 22.26 10.76 -9.92
C GLU A 531 22.84 11.70 -10.99
N GLU A 532 23.67 11.19 -11.90
CA GLU A 532 24.30 12.01 -12.95
C GLU A 532 23.31 12.38 -14.08
N ASN A 533 22.42 11.47 -14.47
CA ASN A 533 21.67 11.57 -15.73
C ASN A 533 20.14 11.45 -15.59
N GLY A 534 19.62 11.23 -14.38
CA GLY A 534 18.20 10.97 -14.10
C GLY A 534 17.77 9.52 -14.38
N PRO A 535 16.50 9.17 -14.09
CA PRO A 535 15.97 7.80 -14.23
C PRO A 535 16.09 7.22 -15.66
N ASP A 536 15.95 8.06 -16.68
CA ASP A 536 16.03 7.65 -18.09
C ASP A 536 17.48 7.62 -18.63
N GLY A 537 18.43 8.09 -17.82
CA GLY A 537 19.82 8.26 -18.20
C GLY A 537 20.73 7.08 -17.87
N VAL A 538 20.15 5.95 -17.46
CA VAL A 538 20.86 4.75 -17.02
C VAL A 538 21.05 3.76 -18.17
N ASP A 539 22.20 3.05 -18.18
CA ASP A 539 22.51 2.00 -19.15
C ASP A 539 21.44 0.90 -19.17
N GLU A 540 21.14 0.38 -20.36
CA GLU A 540 20.07 -0.61 -20.59
C GLU A 540 20.18 -1.86 -19.71
N GLU A 541 21.40 -2.33 -19.42
CA GLU A 541 21.64 -3.52 -18.59
C GLU A 541 21.30 -3.28 -17.10
N LEU A 542 21.30 -2.03 -16.65
CA LEU A 542 21.04 -1.63 -15.26
C LEU A 542 19.59 -1.18 -15.03
N ARG A 543 18.80 -0.94 -16.08
CA ARG A 543 17.38 -0.55 -15.97
C ARG A 543 16.53 -1.54 -15.16
N ARG A 544 16.96 -2.79 -15.03
CA ARG A 544 16.30 -3.83 -14.22
C ARG A 544 16.33 -3.56 -12.71
N VAL A 545 17.37 -2.91 -12.21
CA VAL A 545 17.66 -2.75 -10.78
C VAL A 545 16.43 -2.30 -9.98
N PRO A 546 15.72 -1.21 -10.33
CA PRO A 546 14.58 -0.74 -9.56
C PRO A 546 13.37 -1.69 -9.56
N PHE A 547 13.29 -2.64 -10.50
CA PHE A 547 12.16 -3.56 -10.60
C PHE A 547 12.40 -4.89 -9.88
N VAL A 548 13.65 -5.37 -9.82
CA VAL A 548 13.99 -6.66 -9.16
C VAL A 548 14.64 -6.49 -7.78
N GLU A 549 15.20 -5.31 -7.49
CA GLU A 549 15.83 -4.92 -6.22
C GLU A 549 15.25 -3.59 -5.70
N THR A 550 13.95 -3.38 -5.87
CA THR A 550 13.21 -2.12 -5.62
C THR A 550 13.61 -1.41 -4.33
N ARG A 551 13.57 -2.14 -3.20
CA ARG A 551 13.91 -1.58 -1.89
C ARG A 551 15.38 -1.12 -1.81
N ALA A 552 16.30 -1.90 -2.37
CA ALA A 552 17.73 -1.57 -2.32
C ALA A 552 18.04 -0.36 -3.22
N ALA A 553 17.41 -0.31 -4.40
CA ALA A 553 17.49 0.82 -5.32
C ALA A 553 16.97 2.11 -4.68
N ALA A 554 15.76 2.07 -4.09
CA ALA A 554 15.14 3.23 -3.46
C ALA A 554 15.99 3.79 -2.29
N LYS A 555 16.54 2.91 -1.45
CA LYS A 555 17.45 3.32 -0.37
C LYS A 555 18.73 3.96 -0.86
N GLU A 556 19.34 3.39 -1.90
CA GLU A 556 20.62 3.87 -2.42
C GLU A 556 20.50 5.31 -2.95
N ILE A 557 19.35 5.69 -3.51
CA ILE A 557 19.08 7.06 -3.97
C ILE A 557 18.46 7.97 -2.88
N GLY A 558 18.33 7.47 -1.64
CA GLY A 558 17.91 8.26 -0.49
C GLY A 558 16.40 8.48 -0.33
N ALA A 559 15.56 7.58 -0.85
CA ALA A 559 14.13 7.54 -0.55
C ALA A 559 13.86 7.17 0.92
N SER A 560 12.73 7.59 1.48
CA SER A 560 12.32 7.36 2.88
C SER A 560 11.75 5.94 3.05
N ILE A 561 12.64 4.94 3.02
CA ILE A 561 12.33 3.52 3.21
C ILE A 561 12.49 3.14 4.68
N GLU A 562 11.66 3.75 5.52
CA GLU A 562 11.74 3.66 6.98
C GLU A 562 10.41 3.27 7.64
N PHE A 563 9.34 3.13 6.85
CA PHE A 563 8.04 2.71 7.35
C PHE A 563 8.13 1.31 7.96
N ASN A 564 7.59 1.14 9.16
CA ASN A 564 7.54 -0.15 9.82
C ASN A 564 6.13 -0.71 9.68
N LYS A 565 6.03 -1.90 9.09
CA LYS A 565 4.75 -2.56 8.82
C LYS A 565 3.75 -1.64 8.11
N ALA A 566 4.10 -1.18 6.91
CA ALA A 566 3.11 -0.55 6.06
C ALA A 566 2.23 -1.67 5.49
N GLU A 567 1.03 -1.84 6.04
CA GLU A 567 0.20 -3.02 5.78
C GLU A 567 -0.99 -2.67 4.88
N GLY A 568 -1.97 -1.92 5.37
CA GLY A 568 -3.15 -1.55 4.60
C GLY A 568 -2.96 -0.34 3.68
N VAL A 569 -3.51 -0.40 2.47
CA VAL A 569 -3.86 0.78 1.68
C VAL A 569 -5.18 0.51 0.96
N ASP A 570 -6.10 1.46 0.97
CA ASP A 570 -7.35 1.36 0.22
C ASP A 570 -8.03 2.71 -0.01
N SER A 571 -8.81 2.79 -1.09
CA SER A 571 -9.62 3.95 -1.46
C SER A 571 -11.04 3.51 -1.82
N VAL A 572 -11.97 4.44 -2.01
CA VAL A 572 -13.30 4.06 -2.46
C VAL A 572 -13.24 3.51 -3.89
N ASP A 573 -14.02 2.46 -4.19
CA ASP A 573 -14.18 1.95 -5.55
C ASP A 573 -14.44 3.09 -6.56
N ASP A 574 -13.80 3.04 -7.73
CA ASP A 574 -13.87 4.07 -8.78
C ASP A 574 -13.45 5.49 -8.31
N SER A 575 -12.47 5.58 -7.40
CA SER A 575 -11.99 6.84 -6.82
C SER A 575 -11.73 7.96 -7.84
N GLU A 576 -12.06 9.19 -7.44
CA GLU A 576 -11.84 10.42 -8.20
C GLU A 576 -10.95 11.42 -7.42
N PRO A 577 -10.34 12.41 -8.09
CA PRO A 577 -9.65 13.49 -7.38
C PRO A 577 -10.56 14.17 -6.33
N GLY A 578 -10.04 14.32 -5.11
CA GLY A 578 -10.75 14.80 -3.92
C GLY A 578 -11.27 13.70 -3.01
N ASP A 579 -11.29 12.44 -3.47
CA ASP A 579 -11.51 11.28 -2.61
C ASP A 579 -10.27 10.98 -1.78
N PHE A 580 -10.43 10.14 -0.75
CA PHE A 580 -9.34 9.77 0.14
C PHE A 580 -8.80 8.37 -0.16
N VAL A 581 -7.49 8.24 -0.03
CA VAL A 581 -6.77 6.99 0.16
C VAL A 581 -6.38 6.88 1.62
N TYR A 582 -6.56 5.71 2.24
CA TYR A 582 -6.15 5.44 3.61
C TYR A 582 -4.93 4.53 3.63
N PHE A 583 -3.94 4.82 4.48
CA PHE A 583 -2.73 4.03 4.67
C PHE A 583 -2.63 3.57 6.13
N GLY A 584 -2.59 2.26 6.37
CA GLY A 584 -2.37 1.65 7.67
C GLY A 584 -0.89 1.39 7.93
N ILE A 585 -0.33 2.04 8.94
CA ILE A 585 1.02 1.78 9.45
C ILE A 585 0.87 1.13 10.82
N SER A 586 1.13 -0.17 10.92
CA SER A 586 0.74 -0.98 12.08
C SER A 586 1.54 -0.63 13.33
N GLU A 587 2.77 -0.15 13.14
CA GLU A 587 3.67 0.24 14.22
C GLU A 587 4.40 1.53 13.87
N PHE A 588 4.29 2.55 14.73
CA PHE A 588 5.05 3.79 14.60
C PHE A 588 6.20 3.78 15.63
N ASN A 589 7.18 2.91 15.40
CA ASN A 589 8.33 2.69 16.28
C ASN A 589 9.58 2.41 15.42
N ASP A 590 10.64 1.86 16.03
CA ASP A 590 11.88 1.47 15.36
C ASP A 590 12.40 2.54 14.39
N ALA A 591 12.45 2.24 13.09
CA ALA A 591 13.00 3.12 12.06
C ALA A 591 12.27 4.46 11.92
N LEU A 592 11.00 4.57 12.29
CA LEU A 592 10.23 5.83 12.28
C LEU A 592 10.47 6.69 13.53
N ALA A 593 11.02 6.08 14.59
CA ALA A 593 11.18 6.70 15.89
C ALA A 593 12.64 6.82 16.35
N ASP A 594 13.61 6.21 15.67
CA ASP A 594 15.02 6.28 16.06
C ASP A 594 15.69 7.64 15.74
N ASP A 595 17.00 7.75 15.98
CA ASP A 595 17.80 8.96 15.79
C ASP A 595 18.39 9.09 14.36
N GLU A 596 17.98 8.24 13.41
CA GLU A 596 18.46 8.18 12.02
C GLU A 596 17.29 8.38 11.05
N GLY A 597 17.56 8.70 9.78
CA GLY A 597 16.49 8.82 8.78
C GLY A 597 15.90 10.20 8.54
N ASP A 598 14.86 10.22 7.70
CA ASP A 598 14.03 11.39 7.41
C ASP A 598 12.89 11.56 8.42
N VAL A 599 12.40 10.44 8.99
CA VAL A 599 11.29 10.43 9.96
C VAL A 599 11.83 10.04 11.34
N GLN A 600 11.68 10.95 12.29
CA GLN A 600 12.20 10.85 13.65
C GLN A 600 11.19 11.40 14.65
N MET A 601 10.11 10.66 14.87
CA MET A 601 8.98 11.15 15.69
C MET A 601 8.82 10.36 16.99
N ASP A 602 7.85 10.73 17.82
CA ASP A 602 7.55 9.98 19.05
C ASP A 602 6.99 8.59 18.72
N ARG A 603 7.31 7.62 19.59
CA ARG A 603 6.90 6.22 19.45
C ARG A 603 5.41 6.04 19.74
N VAL A 604 4.69 5.32 18.86
CA VAL A 604 3.33 4.79 19.07
C VAL A 604 3.26 3.35 18.58
N ASP A 605 3.28 2.41 19.52
CA ASP A 605 3.27 0.97 19.24
C ASP A 605 1.93 0.45 18.67
N GLY A 606 0.85 1.19 18.86
CA GLY A 606 -0.45 0.88 18.30
C GLY A 606 -0.61 1.22 16.81
N GLY A 607 0.37 1.88 16.21
CA GLY A 607 0.33 2.29 14.80
C GLY A 607 -0.49 3.55 14.54
N VAL A 608 -0.58 3.91 13.26
CA VAL A 608 -1.27 5.10 12.75
C VAL A 608 -2.01 4.75 11.46
N VAL A 609 -3.26 5.21 11.34
CA VAL A 609 -3.94 5.29 10.05
C VAL A 609 -3.82 6.71 9.54
N TYR A 610 -3.15 6.84 8.40
CA TYR A 610 -3.11 8.08 7.63
C TYR A 610 -4.23 8.09 6.60
N ARG A 611 -4.75 9.27 6.30
CA ARG A 611 -5.50 9.52 5.05
C ARG A 611 -4.70 10.45 4.15
N ALA A 612 -4.94 10.39 2.87
CA ALA A 612 -4.40 11.31 1.87
C ALA A 612 -5.48 11.64 0.84
N GLU A 613 -5.56 12.90 0.42
CA GLU A 613 -6.50 13.32 -0.62
C GLU A 613 -5.88 13.10 -2.00
N LEU A 614 -6.65 12.51 -2.92
CA LEU A 614 -6.25 12.34 -4.31
C LEU A 614 -6.21 13.69 -5.03
N GLU A 615 -5.04 14.07 -5.51
CA GLU A 615 -4.83 15.26 -6.31
C GLU A 615 -5.38 15.08 -7.75
N PRO A 616 -5.48 16.14 -8.57
CA PRO A 616 -6.03 16.05 -9.94
C PRO A 616 -5.35 15.03 -10.87
N ASP A 617 -4.11 14.66 -10.59
CA ASP A 617 -3.32 13.64 -11.28
C ASP A 617 -3.24 12.32 -10.50
N TYR A 618 -4.15 12.11 -9.55
CA TYR A 618 -4.20 10.95 -8.65
C TYR A 618 -2.97 10.79 -7.76
N ASN A 619 -2.18 11.86 -7.61
CA ASN A 619 -1.07 11.89 -6.68
C ASN A 619 -1.53 12.10 -5.22
N VAL A 620 -0.65 11.80 -4.27
CA VAL A 620 -0.81 12.16 -2.86
C VAL A 620 0.43 12.89 -2.40
N SER A 621 0.26 14.03 -1.75
CA SER A 621 1.36 14.89 -1.28
C SER A 621 1.42 15.03 0.23
N THR A 622 0.36 14.66 0.95
CA THR A 622 0.31 14.73 2.41
C THR A 622 -0.43 13.53 2.99
N LEU A 623 0.19 12.88 3.98
CA LEU A 623 -0.41 11.85 4.82
C LEU A 623 -0.85 12.49 6.15
N GLU A 624 -2.16 12.60 6.38
CA GLU A 624 -2.74 13.17 7.59
C GLU A 624 -3.16 12.08 8.59
N PRO A 625 -2.68 12.10 9.85
CA PRO A 625 -3.05 11.08 10.83
C PRO A 625 -4.53 11.25 11.22
N VAL A 626 -5.34 10.21 11.02
CA VAL A 626 -6.77 10.20 11.40
C VAL A 626 -7.10 9.23 12.52
N ILE A 627 -6.31 8.17 12.68
CA ILE A 627 -6.38 7.28 13.84
C ILE A 627 -4.95 7.09 14.33
N THR A 628 -4.74 7.26 15.63
CA THR A 628 -3.47 6.92 16.28
C THR A 628 -3.77 5.94 17.39
N GLY A 629 -3.12 4.77 17.32
CA GLY A 629 -3.27 3.72 18.31
C GLY A 629 -2.65 4.10 19.66
N PRO A 630 -2.80 3.23 20.68
CA PRO A 630 -2.23 3.47 22.00
C PRO A 630 -0.72 3.29 22.00
N ASP A 631 -0.02 3.99 22.89
CA ASP A 631 1.35 3.65 23.26
C ASP A 631 1.36 2.61 24.39
N PHE A 632 2.51 1.94 24.62
CA PHE A 632 2.58 0.89 25.65
C PHE A 632 2.56 1.40 27.09
N THR A 633 2.56 2.72 27.32
CA THR A 633 2.38 3.33 28.64
C THR A 633 0.91 3.58 28.99
N ASP A 634 0.01 3.52 28.01
CA ASP A 634 -1.43 3.69 28.17
C ASP A 634 -2.06 2.65 29.10
N THR A 635 -3.17 3.04 29.72
CA THR A 635 -3.91 2.13 30.57
C THR A 635 -4.82 1.23 29.73
N PRO A 636 -5.20 0.03 30.24
CA PRO A 636 -6.20 -0.78 29.55
C PRO A 636 -7.55 -0.11 29.35
N GLU A 637 -7.88 0.91 30.14
CA GLU A 637 -9.12 1.67 29.93
C GLU A 637 -9.04 2.52 28.64
N ASP A 638 -7.84 2.99 28.28
CA ASP A 638 -7.62 3.80 27.07
C ASP A 638 -7.38 2.90 25.85
N ALA A 639 -6.62 1.81 26.00
CA ALA A 639 -6.26 0.91 24.91
C ALA A 639 -7.33 -0.14 24.54
N ASP A 640 -8.33 -0.38 25.39
CA ASP A 640 -9.36 -1.38 25.10
C ASP A 640 -10.20 -0.98 23.88
N ASP A 641 -10.53 0.31 23.73
CA ASP A 641 -11.37 0.86 22.67
C ASP A 641 -10.59 1.58 21.55
N ALA A 642 -9.27 1.64 21.65
CA ALA A 642 -8.41 2.13 20.57
C ALA A 642 -8.11 1.02 19.54
N LEU A 643 -7.95 1.44 18.27
CA LEU A 643 -7.37 0.61 17.22
C LEU A 643 -5.89 0.36 17.54
N ARG A 644 -5.39 -0.85 17.26
CA ARG A 644 -3.98 -1.20 17.44
C ARG A 644 -3.51 -2.12 16.32
N ASN A 645 -2.24 -2.01 15.92
CA ASN A 645 -1.63 -2.88 14.90
C ASN A 645 -2.58 -3.02 13.71
N ILE A 646 -2.90 -1.87 13.13
CA ILE A 646 -3.77 -1.81 11.96
C ILE A 646 -3.09 -2.58 10.85
N ASP A 647 -3.78 -3.62 10.40
CA ASP A 647 -3.37 -4.43 9.28
C ASP A 647 -4.18 -3.92 8.07
N ASN A 648 -5.35 -4.50 7.82
CA ASN A 648 -6.15 -4.13 6.67
C ASN A 648 -6.98 -2.85 6.92
N VAL A 649 -7.00 -1.96 5.92
CA VAL A 649 -8.03 -0.92 5.76
C VAL A 649 -8.90 -1.28 4.54
N TYR A 650 -10.21 -1.08 4.66
CA TYR A 650 -11.15 -1.29 3.55
C TYR A 650 -12.16 -0.14 3.49
N THR A 651 -12.18 0.63 2.41
CA THR A 651 -13.04 1.79 2.24
C THR A 651 -14.35 1.40 1.59
N MET A 652 -15.46 1.59 2.30
CA MET A 652 -16.80 1.34 1.78
C MET A 652 -17.24 2.48 0.86
N ARG A 653 -18.18 2.17 -0.05
CA ARG A 653 -18.80 3.15 -0.99
C ARG A 653 -19.46 4.38 -0.37
N ASP A 654 -19.67 4.39 0.95
CA ASP A 654 -20.22 5.53 1.69
C ASP A 654 -19.14 6.32 2.46
N GLY A 655 -17.86 6.04 2.19
CA GLY A 655 -16.71 6.71 2.77
C GLY A 655 -16.30 6.21 4.16
N ARG A 656 -17.07 5.32 4.80
CA ARG A 656 -16.64 4.65 6.04
C ARG A 656 -15.53 3.65 5.74
N VAL A 657 -14.62 3.46 6.70
CA VAL A 657 -13.46 2.56 6.55
C VAL A 657 -13.54 1.43 7.57
N LEU A 658 -13.47 0.18 7.12
CA LEU A 658 -13.24 -0.96 8.00
C LEU A 658 -11.76 -1.01 8.38
N CYS A 659 -11.46 -1.08 9.67
CA CYS A 659 -10.09 -1.19 10.18
C CYS A 659 -9.94 -2.55 10.89
N CYS A 660 -9.05 -3.38 10.39
CA CYS A 660 -8.79 -4.73 10.89
C CYS A 660 -7.51 -4.76 11.70
N GLU A 661 -7.53 -5.41 12.86
CA GLU A 661 -6.33 -5.57 13.68
C GLU A 661 -5.65 -6.93 13.42
N ASP A 662 -4.33 -6.89 13.33
CA ASP A 662 -3.43 -8.04 13.55
C ASP A 662 -2.52 -7.75 14.75
N GLY A 663 -3.09 -7.86 15.96
CA GLY A 663 -2.43 -7.40 17.17
C GLY A 663 -1.96 -8.52 18.10
N PHE A 664 -0.65 -8.65 18.28
CA PHE A 664 -0.12 -9.46 19.40
C PHE A 664 -0.55 -8.86 20.75
N GLY A 665 -0.76 -9.70 21.77
CA GLY A 665 -1.22 -9.28 23.10
C GLY A 665 -0.19 -8.47 23.89
N GLY A 666 0.00 -7.20 23.53
CA GLY A 666 0.86 -6.23 24.20
C GLY A 666 0.33 -5.75 25.57
N PRO A 667 1.14 -4.98 26.33
CA PRO A 667 0.84 -4.62 27.72
C PRO A 667 -0.39 -3.71 27.89
N ALA A 668 -0.82 -3.03 26.83
CA ALA A 668 -1.86 -2.01 26.87
C ALA A 668 -3.28 -2.59 26.98
N ARG A 669 -3.64 -3.66 26.26
CA ARG A 669 -5.03 -4.15 26.18
C ARG A 669 -5.41 -5.18 27.24
N SER A 670 -6.67 -5.17 27.71
CA SER A 670 -7.17 -6.10 28.74
C SER A 670 -7.59 -7.48 28.20
N TYR A 671 -7.66 -7.62 26.87
CA TYR A 671 -8.07 -8.82 26.17
C TYR A 671 -7.18 -9.11 24.94
N PRO A 672 -7.05 -10.38 24.52
CA PRO A 672 -6.09 -10.80 23.49
C PRO A 672 -6.69 -10.99 22.09
N ASN A 673 -7.96 -10.63 21.90
CA ASN A 673 -8.66 -10.80 20.62
C ASN A 673 -8.46 -9.55 19.77
N ASP A 674 -8.38 -9.77 18.47
CA ASP A 674 -8.43 -8.70 17.49
C ASP A 674 -9.85 -8.26 17.22
N GLY A 675 -9.97 -6.99 16.87
CA GLY A 675 -11.22 -6.31 16.58
C GLY A 675 -11.33 -5.95 15.11
N LEU A 676 -12.58 -5.94 14.64
CA LEU A 676 -12.96 -5.20 13.43
C LEU A 676 -13.64 -3.92 13.88
N TYR A 677 -13.10 -2.79 13.44
CA TYR A 677 -13.64 -1.46 13.72
C TYR A 677 -14.18 -0.84 12.43
N VAL A 678 -15.15 0.06 12.58
CA VAL A 678 -15.64 0.90 11.48
C VAL A 678 -15.35 2.34 11.85
N PHE A 679 -14.51 2.99 11.05
CA PHE A 679 -14.19 4.41 11.12
C PHE A 679 -15.17 5.19 10.25
N GLN A 680 -15.82 6.17 10.86
CA GLN A 680 -16.66 7.16 10.21
C GLN A 680 -15.89 8.49 10.16
N PRO A 681 -15.51 8.97 8.96
CA PRO A 681 -14.87 10.26 8.80
C PRO A 681 -15.76 11.43 9.24
N HIS A 682 -15.15 12.58 9.54
CA HIS A 682 -15.89 13.82 9.72
C HIS A 682 -16.57 14.27 8.41
N VAL A 683 -17.65 15.05 8.56
CA VAL A 683 -18.22 15.79 7.43
C VAL A 683 -17.20 16.78 6.93
N ARG A 684 -16.99 16.82 5.62
CA ARG A 684 -16.09 17.81 4.99
C ARG A 684 -16.86 18.97 4.41
N LEU A 685 -16.20 20.11 4.34
CA LEU A 685 -16.62 21.25 3.54
C LEU A 685 -15.50 21.58 2.55
N ASP A 686 -15.71 21.19 1.30
CA ASP A 686 -14.74 21.30 0.24
C ASP A 686 -15.05 22.49 -0.67
N VAL A 687 -14.00 23.04 -1.30
CA VAL A 687 -14.15 23.99 -2.41
C VAL A 687 -13.25 23.57 -3.57
N SER A 688 -13.80 23.54 -4.78
CA SER A 688 -13.06 23.06 -5.95
C SER A 688 -11.85 23.93 -6.27
N SER A 689 -10.73 23.28 -6.59
CA SER A 689 -9.59 23.92 -7.26
C SER A 689 -9.95 24.34 -8.68
N VAL A 690 -9.48 25.52 -9.11
CA VAL A 690 -9.80 26.10 -10.42
C VAL A 690 -8.62 26.81 -11.09
N ALA A 691 -8.57 26.73 -12.42
CA ALA A 691 -7.71 27.58 -13.24
C ALA A 691 -8.54 28.69 -13.92
N VAL A 692 -8.11 29.95 -13.79
CA VAL A 692 -8.81 31.12 -14.35
C VAL A 692 -7.85 32.05 -15.07
N GLY A 693 -8.13 32.39 -16.33
CA GLY A 693 -7.33 33.39 -17.04
C GLY A 693 -7.52 34.79 -16.45
N GLN A 694 -6.45 35.60 -16.43
CA GLN A 694 -6.54 36.98 -15.93
C GLN A 694 -7.64 37.79 -16.65
N GLY A 695 -8.55 38.38 -15.87
CA GLY A 695 -9.72 39.12 -16.34
C GLY A 695 -10.93 38.27 -16.74
N ASN A 696 -10.80 36.95 -16.77
CA ASN A 696 -11.90 36.00 -16.91
C ASN A 696 -12.46 35.61 -15.55
N ALA A 697 -13.61 34.95 -15.57
CA ALA A 697 -14.25 34.39 -14.40
C ALA A 697 -14.45 32.88 -14.58
N VAL A 698 -14.31 32.13 -13.49
CA VAL A 698 -14.58 30.69 -13.37
C VAL A 698 -15.46 30.46 -12.14
N GLU A 699 -16.18 29.35 -12.14
CA GLU A 699 -16.99 28.91 -11.00
C GLU A 699 -16.24 27.83 -10.22
N ALA A 700 -16.22 27.94 -8.90
CA ALA A 700 -15.78 26.90 -7.98
C ALA A 700 -16.98 26.47 -7.14
N GLU A 701 -17.20 25.17 -7.02
CA GLU A 701 -18.28 24.61 -6.22
C GLU A 701 -17.82 24.42 -4.77
N VAL A 702 -18.75 24.61 -3.84
CA VAL A 702 -18.57 24.31 -2.42
C VAL A 702 -19.46 23.13 -2.10
N VAL A 703 -18.88 22.03 -1.63
CA VAL A 703 -19.58 20.76 -1.42
C VAL A 703 -19.41 20.35 0.03
N ALA A 704 -20.49 19.93 0.69
CA ALA A 704 -20.39 19.20 1.94
C ALA A 704 -20.34 17.70 1.61
N ARG A 705 -19.32 16.99 2.07
CA ARG A 705 -19.12 15.56 1.77
C ARG A 705 -19.18 14.71 3.03
N ASN A 706 -19.44 13.41 2.85
CA ASN A 706 -19.58 12.44 3.95
C ASN A 706 -20.70 12.82 4.94
N VAL A 707 -21.77 13.46 4.45
CA VAL A 707 -22.89 13.91 5.26
C VAL A 707 -23.79 12.72 5.63
N PRO A 708 -23.91 12.37 6.91
CA PRO A 708 -24.52 11.11 7.33
C PRO A 708 -26.05 11.05 7.33
N GLU A 709 -26.74 12.18 7.60
CA GLU A 709 -28.19 12.19 7.80
C GLU A 709 -28.85 13.39 7.12
N GLY A 710 -28.27 13.84 6.00
CA GLY A 710 -28.67 15.11 5.39
C GLY A 710 -28.30 16.32 6.25
N LEU A 711 -28.75 17.51 5.83
CA LEU A 711 -28.46 18.78 6.51
C LEU A 711 -29.72 19.62 6.68
N ALA A 712 -30.03 20.05 7.90
CA ALA A 712 -31.10 21.04 8.11
C ALA A 712 -30.66 22.47 7.78
N GLY A 713 -29.35 22.75 7.77
CA GLY A 713 -28.82 24.08 7.47
C GLY A 713 -27.40 24.31 7.95
N GLY A 714 -26.95 25.56 7.87
CA GLY A 714 -25.63 25.94 8.34
C GLY A 714 -25.21 27.36 7.98
N GLU A 715 -24.03 27.73 8.48
CA GLU A 715 -23.32 28.96 8.12
C GLU A 715 -21.88 28.62 7.75
N PHE A 716 -21.42 29.11 6.61
CA PHE A 716 -20.05 28.89 6.14
C PHE A 716 -19.51 30.08 5.34
N THR A 717 -18.20 30.11 5.17
CA THR A 717 -17.48 31.09 4.39
C THR A 717 -16.53 30.44 3.40
N VAL A 718 -16.31 31.13 2.28
CA VAL A 718 -15.22 30.85 1.34
C VAL A 718 -14.33 32.09 1.29
N SER A 719 -13.02 31.93 1.51
CA SER A 719 -12.04 33.00 1.39
C SER A 719 -10.97 32.69 0.37
N VAL A 720 -10.42 33.73 -0.27
CA VAL A 720 -9.20 33.61 -1.09
C VAL A 720 -8.04 34.23 -0.33
N ALA A 721 -6.93 33.50 -0.18
CA ALA A 721 -5.78 33.94 0.61
C ALA A 721 -5.11 35.20 0.03
N ASP A 722 -5.06 35.33 -1.30
CA ASP A 722 -4.59 36.51 -2.01
C ASP A 722 -5.66 37.09 -2.99
N PRO A 723 -6.44 38.10 -2.55
CA PRO A 723 -7.44 38.75 -3.38
C PRO A 723 -6.86 39.59 -4.54
N GLU A 724 -5.54 39.78 -4.62
CA GLU A 724 -4.85 40.40 -5.77
C GLU A 724 -4.63 39.39 -6.91
N VAL A 725 -4.57 38.08 -6.61
CA VAL A 725 -4.43 36.98 -7.56
C VAL A 725 -5.80 36.64 -8.17
N VAL A 726 -6.77 36.23 -7.36
CA VAL A 726 -8.18 36.04 -7.76
C VAL A 726 -9.10 36.75 -6.78
N GLY A 727 -10.30 37.15 -7.19
CA GLY A 727 -11.28 37.67 -6.23
C GLY A 727 -12.67 37.13 -6.48
N ILE A 728 -13.41 36.92 -5.40
CA ILE A 728 -14.80 36.48 -5.43
C ILE A 728 -15.68 37.64 -5.90
N THR A 729 -16.46 37.40 -6.96
CA THR A 729 -17.26 38.43 -7.64
C THR A 729 -18.77 38.18 -7.58
N SER A 730 -19.16 36.91 -7.54
CA SER A 730 -20.52 36.47 -7.24
C SER A 730 -20.48 35.18 -6.43
N ALA A 731 -21.59 34.91 -5.74
CA ALA A 731 -21.82 33.72 -4.96
C ALA A 731 -23.32 33.40 -5.05
N SER A 732 -23.67 32.13 -5.17
CA SER A 732 -25.05 31.65 -5.26
C SER A 732 -25.21 30.29 -4.62
N TYR A 733 -26.43 29.98 -4.21
CA TYR A 733 -26.86 28.64 -3.85
C TYR A 733 -27.37 27.90 -5.10
N PRO A 734 -27.21 26.57 -5.16
CA PRO A 734 -28.02 25.75 -6.06
C PRO A 734 -29.51 25.88 -5.73
N ASP A 735 -30.35 25.53 -6.71
CA ASP A 735 -31.81 25.59 -6.54
C ASP A 735 -32.29 24.60 -5.45
N GLU A 736 -31.56 23.49 -5.20
CA GLU A 736 -31.88 22.50 -4.18
C GLU A 736 -31.86 23.05 -2.75
N VAL A 737 -30.92 23.94 -2.40
CA VAL A 737 -30.79 24.50 -1.02
C VAL A 737 -32.03 25.33 -0.60
N GLY A 738 -32.85 25.77 -1.55
CA GLY A 738 -34.13 26.42 -1.26
C GLY A 738 -34.02 27.85 -0.69
N LEU A 739 -34.73 28.11 0.41
CA LEU A 739 -34.96 29.45 0.97
C LEU A 739 -33.85 29.89 1.94
N SER A 740 -32.73 30.36 1.41
CA SER A 740 -31.54 30.80 2.17
C SER A 740 -31.41 32.33 2.31
N GLU A 741 -30.59 32.81 3.26
CA GLU A 741 -30.21 34.23 3.30
C GLU A 741 -29.27 34.53 2.12
N PRO A 742 -29.46 35.60 1.33
CA PRO A 742 -28.61 35.85 0.16
C PRO A 742 -27.12 35.94 0.52
N PRO A 743 -26.21 35.32 -0.25
CA PRO A 743 -24.78 35.36 0.04
C PRO A 743 -24.27 36.80 0.08
N THR A 744 -23.30 37.07 0.95
CA THR A 744 -22.63 38.37 1.02
C THR A 744 -21.17 38.25 0.67
N ILE A 745 -20.64 39.20 -0.10
CA ILE A 745 -19.23 39.24 -0.49
C ILE A 745 -18.60 40.50 0.11
N SER A 746 -17.40 40.37 0.68
CA SER A 746 -16.61 41.48 1.20
C SER A 746 -16.25 42.48 0.09
N GLY A 747 -15.98 43.74 0.46
CA GLY A 747 -15.79 44.81 -0.53
C GLY A 747 -14.52 44.69 -1.38
N ASP A 748 -13.54 43.93 -0.91
CA ASP A 748 -12.30 43.52 -1.59
C ASP A 748 -12.49 42.24 -2.44
N GLY A 749 -13.56 41.48 -2.21
CA GLY A 749 -13.78 40.17 -2.85
C GLY A 749 -12.93 39.06 -2.25
N GLU A 750 -12.44 39.25 -1.03
CA GLU A 750 -11.66 38.26 -0.27
C GLU A 750 -12.53 37.14 0.28
N THR A 751 -13.74 37.46 0.77
CA THR A 751 -14.60 36.47 1.46
C THR A 751 -16.03 36.52 0.95
N ALA A 752 -16.62 35.35 0.69
CA ALA A 752 -18.05 35.14 0.55
C ALA A 752 -18.60 34.43 1.80
N SER A 753 -19.73 34.90 2.32
CA SER A 753 -20.40 34.31 3.49
C SER A 753 -21.79 33.83 3.13
N PHE A 754 -22.13 32.66 3.64
CA PHE A 754 -23.32 31.89 3.32
C PHE A 754 -24.06 31.50 4.61
N ARG A 755 -25.38 31.60 4.59
CA ARG A 755 -26.26 31.05 5.61
C ARG A 755 -27.50 30.44 4.98
N PHE A 756 -27.66 29.14 5.13
CA PHE A 756 -28.75 28.39 4.52
C PHE A 756 -29.55 27.61 5.55
N ALA A 757 -30.74 27.21 5.14
CA ALA A 757 -31.62 26.31 5.87
C ALA A 757 -32.37 25.49 4.80
N ASP A 758 -32.31 24.17 4.93
CA ASP A 758 -33.07 23.28 4.07
C ASP A 758 -34.50 23.17 4.60
N ILE A 759 -35.40 23.97 4.04
CA ILE A 759 -36.81 24.04 4.48
C ILE A 759 -37.69 23.10 3.63
N ASP A 760 -37.19 22.70 2.47
CA ASP A 760 -37.93 21.92 1.48
C ASP A 760 -37.51 20.45 1.47
N ASP A 761 -36.68 20.01 2.44
CA ASP A 761 -36.24 18.63 2.64
C ASP A 761 -35.54 18.11 1.36
N ALA A 762 -34.58 18.89 0.86
CA ALA A 762 -33.86 18.66 -0.39
C ALA A 762 -32.48 18.01 -0.17
N MET A 763 -31.90 18.15 1.02
CA MET A 763 -30.65 17.56 1.47
C MET A 763 -30.94 16.36 2.39
N GLU A 764 -31.46 15.30 1.80
CA GLU A 764 -31.99 14.13 2.50
C GLU A 764 -30.96 12.97 2.59
N PRO A 765 -31.11 12.01 3.52
CA PRO A 765 -30.12 10.96 3.83
C PRO A 765 -29.74 9.98 2.70
N ALA A 766 -30.32 10.12 1.50
CA ALA A 766 -30.00 9.24 0.37
C ALA A 766 -28.72 9.65 -0.38
N ASP A 767 -28.30 10.90 -0.22
CA ASP A 767 -27.06 11.44 -0.80
C ASP A 767 -26.11 11.78 0.37
N THR A 768 -24.83 11.41 0.26
CA THR A 768 -23.81 11.76 1.27
C THR A 768 -23.08 13.07 0.92
N ASP A 769 -23.24 13.55 -0.31
CA ASP A 769 -22.54 14.71 -0.84
C ASP A 769 -23.55 15.74 -1.35
N PHE A 770 -23.43 16.98 -0.86
CA PHE A 770 -24.34 18.08 -1.17
C PHE A 770 -23.59 19.31 -1.66
N THR A 771 -23.83 19.73 -2.90
CA THR A 771 -23.36 21.04 -3.37
C THR A 771 -24.09 22.14 -2.60
N LEU A 772 -23.37 22.88 -1.76
CA LEU A 772 -23.94 23.93 -0.93
C LEU A 772 -23.93 25.28 -1.62
N ALA A 773 -22.94 25.57 -2.45
CA ALA A 773 -22.83 26.85 -3.14
C ALA A 773 -21.94 26.80 -4.38
N THR A 774 -22.01 27.87 -5.17
CA THR A 774 -21.05 28.18 -6.23
C THR A 774 -20.50 29.58 -5.99
N VAL A 775 -19.18 29.73 -5.96
CA VAL A 775 -18.49 31.04 -5.98
C VAL A 775 -17.92 31.31 -7.35
N THR A 776 -18.06 32.54 -7.83
CA THR A 776 -17.44 32.98 -9.09
C THR A 776 -16.16 33.75 -8.80
N LEU A 777 -15.04 33.15 -9.16
CA LEU A 777 -13.69 33.69 -9.00
C LEU A 777 -13.27 34.40 -10.28
N THR A 778 -12.79 35.65 -10.18
CA THR A 778 -12.24 36.41 -11.31
C THR A 778 -10.74 36.59 -11.16
N GLY A 779 -9.96 36.19 -12.17
CA GLY A 779 -8.52 36.40 -12.23
C GLY A 779 -8.16 37.89 -12.24
N ARG A 780 -7.32 38.34 -11.32
CA ARG A 780 -6.90 39.75 -11.14
C ARG A 780 -5.39 39.93 -11.37
N GLY A 781 -4.58 39.00 -10.90
CA GLY A 781 -3.13 38.91 -11.09
C GLY A 781 -2.75 37.57 -11.70
N ALA A 782 -1.46 37.32 -11.94
CA ALA A 782 -0.97 35.95 -12.15
C ALA A 782 -0.37 35.41 -10.85
N GLY A 783 -0.45 34.10 -10.67
CA GLY A 783 0.00 33.42 -9.47
C GLY A 783 -0.95 32.29 -9.06
N VAL A 784 -0.65 31.72 -7.90
CA VAL A 784 -1.45 30.68 -7.24
C VAL A 784 -1.87 31.22 -5.87
N THR A 785 -3.08 30.94 -5.45
CA THR A 785 -3.57 31.25 -4.10
C THR A 785 -4.56 30.19 -3.65
N ASP A 786 -4.61 29.96 -2.35
CA ASP A 786 -5.58 29.05 -1.73
C ASP A 786 -6.97 29.69 -1.72
N ILE A 787 -7.97 28.81 -1.81
CA ILE A 787 -9.39 29.07 -1.60
C ILE A 787 -9.78 28.26 -0.36
N ASP A 788 -9.93 28.92 0.78
CA ASP A 788 -10.22 28.26 2.05
C ASP A 788 -11.73 28.23 2.31
N THR A 789 -12.17 27.19 3.00
CA THR A 789 -13.51 27.12 3.59
C THR A 789 -13.44 27.23 5.11
N GLU A 790 -14.55 27.62 5.74
CA GLU A 790 -14.76 27.50 7.19
C GLU A 790 -16.27 27.44 7.41
N GLY A 791 -16.77 26.59 8.29
CA GLY A 791 -18.20 26.50 8.50
C GLY A 791 -18.65 25.70 9.72
N ALA A 792 -19.94 25.83 10.01
CA ALA A 792 -20.68 25.00 10.95
C ALA A 792 -21.99 24.58 10.27
N LEU A 793 -22.25 23.28 10.28
CA LEU A 793 -23.43 22.67 9.69
C LEU A 793 -24.26 22.02 10.82
N ASP A 794 -25.56 21.91 10.60
CA ASP A 794 -26.49 21.19 11.47
C ASP A 794 -27.08 20.00 10.68
N ASP A 795 -27.16 18.82 11.31
CA ASP A 795 -27.82 17.63 10.74
C ASP A 795 -29.33 17.83 10.58
N ASP A 796 -30.03 16.87 9.99
CA ASP A 796 -31.48 16.97 9.75
C ASP A 796 -32.33 17.02 11.03
N ASP A 797 -31.80 16.51 12.15
CA ASP A 797 -32.39 16.66 13.49
C ASP A 797 -32.14 18.07 14.10
N GLY A 798 -31.27 18.86 13.48
CA GLY A 798 -30.87 20.21 13.88
C GLY A 798 -29.82 20.25 14.98
N GLU A 799 -29.06 19.16 15.15
CA GLU A 799 -27.91 19.11 16.05
C GLU A 799 -26.61 19.47 15.29
N PRO A 800 -25.65 20.14 15.95
CA PRO A 800 -24.42 20.57 15.28
C PRO A 800 -23.55 19.37 14.85
N VAL A 801 -23.02 19.46 13.63
CA VAL A 801 -22.08 18.48 13.07
C VAL A 801 -20.67 19.07 13.10
N GLU A 802 -19.69 18.22 13.44
CA GLU A 802 -18.28 18.59 13.33
C GLU A 802 -17.87 18.55 11.86
N VAL A 803 -17.39 19.70 11.37
CA VAL A 803 -17.06 19.90 9.96
C VAL A 803 -15.57 20.17 9.83
N GLU A 804 -14.95 19.40 8.94
CA GLU A 804 -13.59 19.62 8.51
C GLU A 804 -13.57 20.52 7.27
N ALA A 805 -12.93 21.68 7.38
CA ALA A 805 -12.75 22.58 6.24
C ALA A 805 -11.59 22.11 5.35
N ARG A 806 -11.82 22.05 4.04
CA ARG A 806 -10.80 21.77 3.02
C ARG A 806 -10.63 22.98 2.11
N SER A 807 -9.40 23.15 1.62
CA SER A 807 -9.00 24.27 0.76
C SER A 807 -8.80 23.78 -0.67
N GLY A 808 -9.26 24.58 -1.64
CA GLY A 808 -8.92 24.40 -3.06
C GLY A 808 -7.81 25.37 -3.49
N LEU A 809 -7.28 25.18 -4.71
CA LEU A 809 -6.29 26.08 -5.31
C LEU A 809 -6.90 26.90 -6.45
N ALA A 810 -6.64 28.21 -6.46
CA ALA A 810 -6.91 29.07 -7.59
C ALA A 810 -5.61 29.43 -8.33
N ILE A 811 -5.49 28.96 -9.57
CA ILE A 811 -4.36 29.27 -10.44
C ILE A 811 -4.80 30.29 -11.49
N THR A 812 -4.00 31.34 -11.69
CA THR A 812 -4.26 32.34 -12.73
C THR A 812 -3.01 32.60 -13.55
N GLY A 813 -3.15 32.36 -14.86
CA GLY A 813 -2.10 32.57 -15.84
C GLY A 813 -2.03 34.01 -16.37
N PRO A 814 -0.96 34.37 -17.09
CA PRO A 814 -0.79 35.71 -17.67
C PRO A 814 -1.94 36.12 -18.60
N ALA A 815 -2.28 37.41 -18.64
CA ALA A 815 -3.20 37.94 -19.66
C ALA A 815 -2.68 37.75 -21.09
N ASN A 816 -3.61 37.78 -22.06
CA ASN A 816 -3.27 37.68 -23.47
C ASN A 816 -2.31 38.78 -23.96
N ILE A 817 -1.31 38.36 -24.73
CA ILE A 817 -0.25 39.25 -25.19
C ILE A 817 -0.61 39.80 -26.58
N GLY A 818 -0.71 41.13 -26.67
CA GLY A 818 -1.07 41.82 -27.92
C GLY A 818 -2.57 42.07 -28.09
N SER A 819 -3.07 42.12 -29.33
CA SER A 819 -4.41 42.68 -29.65
C SER A 819 -5.44 41.67 -30.18
N GLY A 820 -5.22 40.36 -30.03
CA GLY A 820 -6.21 39.37 -30.47
C GLY A 820 -5.82 37.89 -30.38
N GLY A 821 -4.96 37.50 -29.43
CA GLY A 821 -4.63 36.09 -29.15
C GLY A 821 -5.40 35.54 -27.94
N ASN A 822 -5.36 34.21 -27.78
CA ASN A 822 -5.73 33.53 -26.54
C ASN A 822 -4.72 33.91 -25.43
N PRO A 823 -5.03 33.70 -24.14
CA PRO A 823 -4.05 33.80 -23.08
C PRO A 823 -2.88 32.83 -23.33
N PRO A 824 -1.64 33.18 -22.92
CA PRO A 824 -0.55 32.23 -22.88
C PRO A 824 -0.95 30.96 -22.12
N THR A 825 -0.43 29.82 -22.56
CA THR A 825 -0.59 28.54 -21.88
C THR A 825 0.78 27.95 -21.58
N ASP A 826 0.82 27.15 -20.52
CA ASP A 826 1.95 26.34 -20.06
C ASP A 826 1.64 24.89 -20.50
N PRO A 827 2.24 24.39 -21.60
CA PRO A 827 1.89 23.09 -22.16
C PRO A 827 2.48 21.89 -21.41
N ASP A 828 3.55 22.08 -20.65
CA ASP A 828 4.26 21.01 -19.92
C ASP A 828 4.17 21.13 -18.39
N GLY A 829 3.54 22.18 -17.89
CA GLY A 829 3.17 22.35 -16.48
C GLY A 829 4.31 22.83 -15.59
N ASP A 830 5.40 23.35 -16.16
CA ASP A 830 6.60 23.74 -15.41
C ASP A 830 6.52 25.15 -14.80
N GLY A 831 5.41 25.86 -15.04
CA GLY A 831 5.12 27.21 -14.56
C GLY A 831 5.58 28.32 -15.51
N TYR A 832 6.22 27.99 -16.63
CA TYR A 832 6.56 28.90 -17.71
C TYR A 832 5.54 28.79 -18.86
N TYR A 833 5.34 29.88 -19.60
CA TYR A 833 4.22 30.01 -20.54
C TYR A 833 4.75 30.20 -21.98
N GLU A 834 5.34 29.14 -22.53
CA GLU A 834 6.04 29.05 -23.82
C GLU A 834 5.09 29.20 -25.00
N ASP A 835 3.84 28.75 -24.88
CA ASP A 835 2.78 29.02 -25.86
C ASP A 835 2.18 30.40 -25.59
N VAL A 836 3.00 31.42 -25.83
CA VAL A 836 2.73 32.84 -25.64
C VAL A 836 1.45 33.29 -26.35
N ASN A 837 1.06 32.63 -27.45
CA ASN A 837 -0.13 32.96 -28.22
C ASN A 837 -1.36 32.08 -27.93
N GLY A 838 -1.20 31.03 -27.12
CA GLY A 838 -2.24 30.15 -26.61
C GLY A 838 -2.93 29.33 -27.70
N ASN A 839 -2.20 28.84 -28.70
CA ASN A 839 -2.77 28.04 -29.80
C ASN A 839 -2.66 26.51 -29.61
N GLY A 840 -2.12 26.08 -28.47
CA GLY A 840 -1.79 24.71 -28.11
C GLY A 840 -0.46 24.22 -28.69
N ARG A 841 0.45 25.12 -29.09
CA ARG A 841 1.76 24.77 -29.68
C ARG A 841 2.80 25.84 -29.37
N VAL A 842 3.97 25.39 -28.93
CA VAL A 842 5.17 26.21 -28.84
C VAL A 842 5.82 26.29 -30.22
N ASP A 843 5.68 27.43 -30.91
CA ASP A 843 6.25 27.61 -32.25
C ASP A 843 6.86 29.01 -32.49
N TYR A 844 7.32 29.26 -33.72
CA TYR A 844 8.01 30.50 -34.04
C TYR A 844 7.11 31.75 -33.91
N ALA A 845 5.79 31.57 -33.93
CA ALA A 845 4.84 32.65 -33.68
C ALA A 845 4.89 33.14 -32.23
N ASP A 846 5.18 32.27 -31.26
CA ASP A 846 5.33 32.60 -29.83
C ASP A 846 6.56 33.47 -29.60
N VAL A 847 7.69 33.05 -30.16
CA VAL A 847 8.94 33.82 -30.16
C VAL A 847 8.73 35.22 -30.74
N GLU A 848 8.04 35.32 -31.88
CA GLU A 848 7.77 36.62 -32.51
C GLU A 848 6.82 37.48 -31.67
N LEU A 849 5.82 36.87 -31.03
CA LEU A 849 4.84 37.56 -30.20
C LEU A 849 5.47 38.09 -28.92
N LEU A 850 6.26 37.27 -28.22
CA LEU A 850 6.98 37.68 -27.01
C LEU A 850 7.99 38.77 -27.33
N PHE A 851 8.80 38.59 -28.38
CA PHE A 851 9.78 39.60 -28.80
C PHE A 851 9.16 40.99 -29.02
N ARG A 852 7.98 41.04 -29.64
CA ARG A 852 7.29 42.30 -29.94
C ARG A 852 6.66 42.96 -28.72
N ASN A 853 6.37 42.19 -27.68
CA ASN A 853 5.61 42.62 -26.51
C ASN A 853 6.39 42.42 -25.20
N LEU A 854 7.71 42.22 -25.26
CA LEU A 854 8.57 42.00 -24.09
C LEU A 854 8.43 43.11 -23.03
N GLU A 855 8.19 44.36 -23.48
CA GLU A 855 7.97 45.52 -22.60
C GLU A 855 6.48 45.80 -22.29
N SER A 856 5.56 44.90 -22.64
CA SER A 856 4.13 45.08 -22.37
C SER A 856 3.78 44.81 -20.91
N ASP A 857 2.72 45.45 -20.41
CA ASP A 857 2.25 45.24 -19.03
C ASP A 857 1.92 43.77 -18.76
N SER A 858 1.32 43.05 -19.72
CA SER A 858 0.99 41.61 -19.61
C SER A 858 2.22 40.70 -19.47
N VAL A 859 3.36 41.10 -20.02
CA VAL A 859 4.61 40.33 -19.97
C VAL A 859 5.42 40.76 -18.74
N THR A 860 5.58 42.07 -18.52
CA THR A 860 6.38 42.62 -17.42
C THR A 860 5.77 42.40 -16.04
N SER A 861 4.43 42.37 -15.91
CA SER A 861 3.76 42.01 -14.66
C SER A 861 3.83 40.52 -14.33
N ASN A 862 4.21 39.69 -15.29
CA ASN A 862 4.29 38.22 -15.17
C ASN A 862 5.71 37.74 -15.54
N ALA A 863 6.73 38.51 -15.18
CA ALA A 863 8.11 38.30 -15.65
C ALA A 863 8.64 36.90 -15.38
N ARG A 864 8.26 36.28 -14.24
CA ARG A 864 8.67 34.93 -13.86
C ARG A 864 8.14 33.87 -14.84
N ALA A 865 6.90 34.01 -15.31
CA ALA A 865 6.28 33.10 -16.27
C ALA A 865 6.89 33.16 -17.69
N PHE A 866 7.77 34.14 -17.95
CA PHE A 866 8.42 34.33 -19.25
C PHE A 866 9.97 34.37 -19.13
N ASP A 867 10.52 33.98 -17.99
CA ASP A 867 11.97 33.92 -17.73
C ASP A 867 12.53 32.53 -18.07
N PHE A 868 12.44 32.15 -19.34
CA PHE A 868 12.79 30.81 -19.82
C PHE A 868 14.26 30.44 -19.65
N ASN A 869 15.14 31.41 -19.36
CA ASN A 869 16.54 31.14 -19.04
C ASN A 869 16.82 31.10 -17.52
N GLN A 870 15.78 31.31 -16.71
CA GLN A 870 15.78 31.22 -15.25
C GLN A 870 16.87 32.08 -14.59
N ASN A 871 17.13 33.28 -15.13
CA ASN A 871 18.20 34.15 -14.62
C ASN A 871 17.70 35.27 -13.67
N ASP A 872 16.44 35.17 -13.27
CA ASP A 872 15.64 36.14 -12.50
C ASP A 872 15.45 37.48 -13.24
N ARG A 873 15.58 37.49 -14.57
CA ARG A 873 15.42 38.70 -15.39
C ARG A 873 14.85 38.38 -16.75
N LEU A 874 13.63 38.87 -16.95
CA LEU A 874 12.99 38.98 -18.25
C LEU A 874 13.71 40.00 -19.16
N ASP A 875 14.49 39.51 -20.11
CA ASP A 875 15.17 40.28 -21.13
C ASP A 875 15.21 39.58 -22.50
N PHE A 876 16.14 39.97 -23.38
CA PHE A 876 16.19 39.43 -24.74
C PHE A 876 16.75 37.99 -24.76
N ASP A 877 17.47 37.57 -23.72
CA ASP A 877 18.01 36.23 -23.61
C ASP A 877 16.89 35.19 -23.42
N ASP A 878 15.73 35.55 -22.84
CA ASP A 878 14.54 34.67 -22.75
C ASP A 878 13.91 34.40 -24.11
N VAL A 879 13.82 35.44 -24.95
CA VAL A 879 13.37 35.29 -26.35
C VAL A 879 14.31 34.36 -27.11
N VAL A 880 15.61 34.36 -26.76
CA VAL A 880 16.60 33.46 -27.36
C VAL A 880 16.45 32.03 -26.85
N SER A 881 16.15 31.83 -25.57
CA SER A 881 15.86 30.50 -24.99
C SER A 881 14.62 29.88 -25.62
N LEU A 882 13.50 30.61 -25.67
CA LEU A 882 12.28 30.13 -26.34
C LEU A 882 12.52 29.82 -27.83
N TYR A 883 13.36 30.61 -28.50
CA TYR A 883 13.74 30.31 -29.89
C TYR A 883 14.59 29.04 -30.04
N ALA A 884 15.42 28.71 -29.05
CA ALA A 884 16.24 27.51 -29.06
C ALA A 884 15.40 26.24 -28.83
N GLU A 885 14.37 26.33 -28.02
CA GLU A 885 13.43 25.23 -27.74
C GLU A 885 12.56 24.86 -28.95
N VAL A 886 12.14 25.88 -29.72
CA VAL A 886 11.36 25.70 -30.96
C VAL A 886 12.19 25.09 -32.12
N ASN A 887 13.52 24.95 -32.00
CA ASN A 887 14.41 24.47 -33.08
C ASN A 887 15.24 23.24 -32.71
#